data_AF-A0A2H1GSX2-F1
#
_entry.id   AF-A0A2H1GSX2-F1
#
_cell.length_a   1.000
_cell.length_b   1.000
_cell.length_c   1.000
_cell.angle_alpha   90.00
_cell.angle_beta   90.00
_cell.angle_gamma   90.00
#
_symmetry.space_group_name_H-M   'P 1'
#
loop_
_entity.id
_entity.type
_entity.pdbx_description
1 polymer ?
#
loop_
_entity_poly.entity_id
_entity_poly.type
_entity_poly.pdbx_seq_one_letter_code
_entity_poly.pdbx_strand_id
1 'polypeptide(L)'
;MLPQSLFSSYGQYKTDTDYVASWLLDTAKGCGYVVAERTAALAAPPRLKGKARKAAKQKSKISGKESSESTAVYPVQVKELLRLAEHIAHASTPRPAVPPSFMRKLTRAIGLRKQHQTWHQQLSSAQARGDEDDGHGHFIRILEKVQEALQSCVVPSEASAGRTVAGNSAHNIPLTNAFDTLTVEEPMDDGDSSPGQEEIRTTCTVNITDDPRVHEHERLFAQFCLMMDLHKIRTYLIEIWRVYAEGKEDLTVVAITTNTAIDFVRNLQKDIESTFSNQDLSQRPVCPLCIFQKLQSATATADSTDVCLLNTHRILSNYIKGFLVESDPLEYVPEVNPLFSELYVQDEGYIQDLAIVMGFIPELQLLSIAYPEGVQAEHEMLRGLRQLMQRKEPILWVTFAFQVYLDIRHIHKEDIAFAYDDLTDGAQSITRSINEALTCRGKAAVGKGTESGDQNLNNVLDLIEYWTVQDVVADARRLRLKDESRASLLPKHYLLQRDPLWCGLLLYTFRMIAYDRAIKVVGRWVSMSILPLAHLYNRLQQSQLLKSRWTDMDSLIEWQGTAHIFAGSLPRSPQDCANHMALTMGLPPTTFARNRRSIPIQCSIANVRKLEAQVPVHYGFKDRYCDRGGRVDFTPGEVEKIVATSPAVPPLVKVNDIRQPLNRLTVALHAEVAELMFDYLKLHTICWEMMRRLEGELGSRVSEWSDTTHTEIELPSFVVSLTTEPAVKNPPPGKESELLKDAGRIMDELLRAKGTAVNLEGMRLVKNSARRKQRRRTGDVPALLMEE
;
A
#
# COMPACT_ATOMS: atom_id res chain seq x y z
N MET A 1 9.24 3.27 17.09
CA MET A 1 9.04 2.28 15.99
C MET A 1 8.77 0.93 16.62
N LEU A 2 7.81 0.17 16.12
CA LEU A 2 7.59 -1.21 16.57
C LEU A 2 8.68 -2.12 15.96
N PRO A 3 9.34 -2.97 16.76
CA PRO A 3 10.28 -3.97 16.24
C PRO A 3 9.64 -4.84 15.15
N GLN A 4 10.37 -5.13 14.07
CA GLN A 4 9.92 -6.02 12.99
C GLN A 4 9.49 -7.40 13.52
N SER A 5 10.09 -7.84 14.63
CA SER A 5 9.72 -9.08 15.31
C SER A 5 8.27 -9.13 15.79
N LEU A 6 7.59 -8.01 16.05
CA LEU A 6 6.22 -8.01 16.58
C LEU A 6 5.16 -8.41 15.55
N PHE A 7 5.48 -8.34 14.25
CA PHE A 7 4.51 -8.59 13.19
C PHE A 7 4.43 -10.07 12.77
N SER A 8 5.50 -10.84 12.96
CA SER A 8 5.50 -12.29 12.69
C SER A 8 5.06 -13.05 13.93
N SER A 9 4.32 -14.15 13.75
CA SER A 9 3.87 -14.98 14.89
C SER A 9 5.07 -15.54 15.68
N TYR A 10 6.14 -15.93 14.99
CA TYR A 10 7.36 -16.42 15.63
C TYR A 10 8.16 -15.31 16.34
N GLY A 11 8.33 -14.15 15.69
CA GLY A 11 9.03 -13.02 16.30
C GLY A 11 8.29 -12.47 17.51
N GLN A 12 6.95 -12.48 17.46
CA GLN A 12 6.10 -12.06 18.57
C GLN A 12 6.22 -13.02 19.73
N TYR A 13 6.20 -14.32 19.44
CA TYR A 13 6.47 -15.37 20.44
C TYR A 13 7.83 -15.15 21.11
N LYS A 14 8.91 -14.94 20.34
CA LYS A 14 10.25 -14.68 20.90
C LYS A 14 10.26 -13.43 21.76
N THR A 15 9.67 -12.34 21.28
CA THR A 15 9.58 -11.07 22.01
C THR A 15 8.82 -11.24 23.33
N ASP A 16 7.72 -12.00 23.34
CA ASP A 16 6.97 -12.27 24.57
C ASP A 16 7.74 -13.16 25.53
N THR A 17 8.42 -14.20 25.05
CA THR A 17 9.24 -15.07 25.92
C THR A 17 10.46 -14.35 26.49
N ASP A 18 11.11 -13.48 25.71
CA ASP A 18 12.24 -12.68 26.16
C ASP A 18 11.80 -11.63 27.17
N TYR A 19 10.63 -11.01 26.96
CA TYR A 19 10.02 -10.13 27.96
C TYR A 19 9.69 -10.87 29.25
N VAL A 20 9.05 -12.05 29.16
CA VAL A 20 8.71 -12.86 30.33
C VAL A 20 9.98 -13.24 31.11
N ALA A 21 11.03 -13.66 30.43
CA ALA A 21 12.31 -13.99 31.07
C ALA A 21 12.97 -12.77 31.72
N SER A 22 12.97 -11.63 31.03
CA SER A 22 13.52 -10.36 31.52
C SER A 22 12.80 -9.90 32.79
N TRP A 23 11.45 -9.91 32.76
CA TRP A 23 10.62 -9.53 33.90
C TRP A 23 10.81 -10.49 35.09
N LEU A 24 10.84 -11.80 34.85
CA LEU A 24 11.09 -12.80 35.90
C LEU A 24 12.45 -12.60 36.55
N LEU A 25 13.50 -12.32 35.78
CA LEU A 25 14.84 -12.14 36.32
C LEU A 25 14.94 -10.85 37.15
N ASP A 26 14.43 -9.73 36.64
CA ASP A 26 14.46 -8.45 37.37
C ASP A 26 13.63 -8.50 38.64
N THR A 27 12.43 -9.08 38.57
CA THR A 27 11.55 -9.21 39.74
C THR A 27 12.15 -10.17 40.77
N ALA A 28 12.76 -11.28 40.35
CA ALA A 28 13.44 -12.19 41.25
C ALA A 28 14.66 -11.53 41.93
N LYS A 29 15.47 -10.75 41.19
CA LYS A 29 16.57 -9.95 41.78
C LYS A 29 16.03 -8.97 42.82
N GLY A 30 14.91 -8.30 42.53
CA GLY A 30 14.23 -7.42 43.47
C GLY A 30 13.71 -8.14 44.74
N CYS A 31 13.42 -9.44 44.63
CA CYS A 31 13.03 -10.31 45.74
C CYS A 31 14.21 -10.95 46.50
N GLY A 32 15.46 -10.60 46.16
CA GLY A 32 16.66 -11.11 46.83
C GLY A 32 17.30 -12.35 46.18
N TYR A 33 16.90 -12.70 44.96
CA TYR A 33 17.50 -13.81 44.21
C TYR A 33 18.93 -13.49 43.77
N VAL A 34 19.89 -14.31 44.19
CA VAL A 34 21.30 -14.18 43.78
C VAL A 34 21.51 -14.97 42.48
N VAL A 35 21.77 -14.25 41.38
CA VAL A 35 22.11 -14.86 40.09
C VAL A 35 23.55 -15.38 40.18
N ALA A 36 23.76 -16.68 39.92
CA ALA A 36 25.11 -17.23 39.80
C ALA A 36 25.87 -16.50 38.67
N GLU A 37 27.11 -16.07 38.93
CA GLU A 37 27.96 -15.36 37.95
C GLU A 37 28.10 -16.18 36.66
N ARG A 38 27.31 -15.84 35.64
CA ARG A 38 27.57 -16.23 34.25
C ARG A 38 27.93 -14.95 33.52
N THR A 39 29.06 -14.99 32.80
CA THR A 39 29.55 -13.86 32.02
C THR A 39 28.49 -13.37 31.06
N ALA A 40 28.04 -12.12 31.23
CA ALA A 40 27.24 -11.42 30.24
C ALA A 40 27.95 -11.51 28.88
N ALA A 41 27.28 -12.03 27.86
CA ALA A 41 27.81 -11.99 26.51
C ALA A 41 27.58 -10.58 25.95
N LEU A 42 28.63 -9.99 25.38
CA LEU A 42 28.49 -8.76 24.60
C LEU A 42 27.60 -9.05 23.39
N ALA A 43 26.55 -8.23 23.19
CA ALA A 43 25.69 -8.33 22.01
C ALA A 43 26.57 -8.22 20.74
N ALA A 44 26.63 -9.28 19.95
CA ALA A 44 27.35 -9.24 18.68
C ALA A 44 26.59 -8.33 17.71
N PRO A 45 27.24 -7.32 17.09
CA PRO A 45 26.56 -6.46 16.13
C PRO A 45 26.14 -7.27 14.88
N PRO A 46 25.06 -6.87 14.18
CA PRO A 46 24.63 -7.55 12.98
C PRO A 46 25.78 -7.55 11.96
N ARG A 47 26.13 -8.73 11.47
CA ARG A 47 27.27 -8.95 10.57
C ARG A 47 26.93 -8.44 9.17
N LEU A 48 27.09 -7.13 8.94
CA LEU A 48 26.86 -6.50 7.63
C LEU A 48 27.86 -7.03 6.59
N LYS A 49 27.37 -7.76 5.57
CA LYS A 49 28.16 -8.22 4.41
C LYS A 49 28.13 -7.18 3.27
N GLY A 50 29.24 -7.06 2.54
CA GLY A 50 29.30 -6.34 1.26
C GLY A 50 29.25 -4.81 1.33
N LYS A 51 28.68 -4.18 0.29
CA LYS A 51 28.65 -2.71 0.05
C LYS A 51 28.15 -1.88 1.24
N ALA A 52 27.29 -2.46 2.10
CA ALA A 52 26.84 -1.85 3.37
C ALA A 52 28.00 -1.54 4.34
N ARG A 53 29.07 -2.35 4.36
CA ARG A 53 30.28 -2.12 5.16
C ARG A 53 31.09 -0.90 4.67
N LYS A 54 31.06 -0.60 3.37
CA LYS A 54 31.71 0.59 2.79
C LYS A 54 30.90 1.87 3.05
N ALA A 55 29.57 1.80 2.95
CA ALA A 55 28.67 2.92 3.24
C ALA A 55 28.72 3.34 4.73
N ALA A 56 28.77 2.37 5.65
CA ALA A 56 28.92 2.64 7.08
C ALA A 56 30.30 3.27 7.43
N LYS A 57 31.38 2.84 6.75
CA LYS A 57 32.72 3.43 6.91
C LYS A 57 32.85 4.85 6.33
N GLN A 58 32.04 5.19 5.32
CA GLN A 58 32.01 6.56 4.79
C GLN A 58 31.14 7.49 5.65
N LYS A 59 30.04 7.00 6.22
CA LYS A 59 29.23 7.76 7.21
C LYS A 59 29.98 8.00 8.53
N SER A 60 30.81 7.06 8.99
CA SER A 60 31.57 7.21 10.24
C SER A 60 32.74 8.21 10.18
N LYS A 61 33.04 8.80 9.01
CA LYS A 61 34.06 9.85 8.88
C LYS A 61 33.50 11.27 9.07
N ILE A 62 32.19 11.44 9.19
CA ILE A 62 31.54 12.77 9.21
C ILE A 62 30.83 13.08 10.55
N SER A 63 30.55 12.11 11.42
CA SER A 63 29.96 12.37 12.75
C SER A 63 30.93 11.99 13.88
N GLY A 64 31.33 12.99 14.68
CA GLY A 64 32.14 12.79 15.88
C GLY A 64 31.43 11.94 16.95
N LYS A 65 32.26 11.23 17.73
CA LYS A 65 31.98 10.48 18.97
C LYS A 65 30.61 10.73 19.61
N GLU A 66 29.70 9.77 19.45
CA GLU A 66 28.73 9.38 20.48
C GLU A 66 28.96 7.90 20.78
N SER A 67 29.36 7.61 22.02
CA SER A 67 29.53 6.26 22.56
C SER A 67 28.16 5.65 22.84
N SER A 68 27.76 4.63 22.09
CA SER A 68 26.64 3.77 22.44
C SER A 68 27.08 2.81 23.53
N GLU A 69 26.49 2.92 24.72
CA GLU A 69 26.60 1.89 25.76
C GLU A 69 25.90 0.62 25.27
N SER A 70 26.63 -0.50 25.22
CA SER A 70 26.07 -1.81 24.87
C SER A 70 25.43 -2.45 26.11
N THR A 71 24.10 -2.60 26.12
CA THR A 71 23.37 -3.30 27.19
C THR A 71 23.75 -4.79 27.23
N ALA A 72 24.07 -5.31 28.42
CA ALA A 72 24.37 -6.72 28.63
C ALA A 72 23.13 -7.62 28.39
N VAL A 73 23.30 -8.72 27.66
CA VAL A 73 22.22 -9.70 27.38
C VAL A 73 22.45 -10.97 28.21
N TYR A 74 21.46 -11.38 29.00
CA TYR A 74 21.53 -12.56 29.85
C TYR A 74 20.79 -13.76 29.23
N PRO A 75 21.48 -14.87 28.90
CA PRO A 75 20.83 -16.07 28.41
C PRO A 75 20.15 -16.83 29.57
N VAL A 76 18.83 -16.99 29.53
CA VAL A 76 18.05 -17.72 30.54
C VAL A 76 17.61 -19.08 29.98
N GLN A 77 17.85 -20.17 30.70
CA GLN A 77 17.36 -21.49 30.32
C GLN A 77 15.89 -21.68 30.72
N VAL A 78 15.15 -22.47 29.95
CA VAL A 78 13.72 -22.74 30.18
C VAL A 78 13.43 -23.25 31.61
N LYS A 79 14.29 -24.15 32.13
CA LYS A 79 14.15 -24.70 33.49
C LYS A 79 14.39 -23.65 34.59
N GLU A 80 15.11 -22.58 34.29
CA GLU A 80 15.36 -21.48 35.22
C GLU A 80 14.12 -20.58 35.36
N LEU A 81 13.26 -20.50 34.35
CA LEU A 81 12.02 -19.72 34.39
C LEU A 81 11.11 -20.16 35.55
N LEU A 82 10.96 -21.46 35.75
CA LEU A 82 10.14 -21.99 36.85
C LEU A 82 10.74 -21.67 38.22
N ARG A 83 12.07 -21.79 38.36
CA ARG A 83 12.76 -21.46 39.63
C ARG A 83 12.62 -19.98 39.98
N LEU A 84 12.71 -19.10 38.98
CA LEU A 84 12.50 -17.66 39.16
C LEU A 84 11.06 -17.37 39.58
N ALA A 85 10.07 -17.98 38.92
CA ALA A 85 8.66 -17.80 39.25
C ALA A 85 8.30 -18.32 40.65
N GLU A 86 8.80 -19.50 41.03
CA GLU A 86 8.63 -20.05 42.38
C GLU A 86 9.28 -19.14 43.43
N HIS A 87 10.49 -18.64 43.20
CA HIS A 87 11.14 -17.72 44.13
C HIS A 87 10.35 -16.43 44.35
N ILE A 88 9.78 -15.86 43.27
CA ILE A 88 8.90 -14.69 43.32
C ILE A 88 7.63 -15.02 44.11
N ALA A 89 6.97 -16.15 43.84
CA ALA A 89 5.73 -16.54 44.51
C ALA A 89 5.91 -16.76 46.03
N HIS A 90 7.09 -17.20 46.48
CA HIS A 90 7.42 -17.39 47.90
C HIS A 90 8.00 -16.14 48.57
N ALA A 91 8.29 -15.07 47.82
CA ALA A 91 8.83 -13.83 48.37
C ALA A 91 7.73 -13.06 49.13
N SER A 92 7.92 -12.91 50.44
CA SER A 92 6.97 -12.21 51.31
C SER A 92 7.20 -10.69 51.38
N THR A 93 8.40 -10.21 50.99
CA THR A 93 8.80 -8.80 51.05
C THR A 93 9.88 -8.47 50.00
N PRO A 94 9.60 -7.59 49.01
CA PRO A 94 8.31 -7.01 48.66
C PRO A 94 7.35 -8.04 48.05
N ARG A 95 6.03 -7.89 48.28
CA ARG A 95 5.01 -8.73 47.63
C ARG A 95 4.97 -8.38 46.14
N PRO A 96 5.27 -9.31 45.23
CA PRO A 96 5.36 -9.00 43.81
C PRO A 96 3.97 -8.73 43.23
N ALA A 97 3.81 -7.57 42.59
CA ALA A 97 2.62 -7.20 41.84
C ALA A 97 2.83 -7.58 40.38
N VAL A 98 2.19 -8.66 39.91
CA VAL A 98 2.32 -9.12 38.53
C VAL A 98 1.46 -8.23 37.62
N PRO A 99 2.04 -7.54 36.62
CA PRO A 99 1.27 -6.72 35.69
C PRO A 99 0.31 -7.57 34.83
N PRO A 100 -0.92 -7.12 34.56
CA PRO A 100 -1.82 -7.80 33.63
C PRO A 100 -1.21 -7.99 32.22
N SER A 101 -0.34 -7.06 31.80
CA SER A 101 0.40 -7.15 30.55
C SER A 101 1.39 -8.32 30.51
N PHE A 102 2.03 -8.67 31.63
CA PHE A 102 2.88 -9.86 31.76
C PHE A 102 2.06 -11.15 31.55
N MET A 103 0.93 -11.28 32.26
CA MET A 103 0.08 -12.46 32.15
C MET A 103 -0.49 -12.64 30.74
N ARG A 104 -0.82 -11.54 30.06
CA ARG A 104 -1.29 -11.57 28.66
C ARG A 104 -0.22 -12.11 27.70
N LYS A 105 1.03 -11.63 27.83
CA LYS A 105 2.16 -12.09 27.03
C LYS A 105 2.49 -13.57 27.26
N LEU A 106 2.49 -14.00 28.53
CA LEU A 106 2.69 -15.41 28.89
C LEU A 106 1.57 -16.30 28.32
N THR A 107 0.31 -15.90 28.48
CA THR A 107 -0.85 -16.64 27.95
C THR A 107 -0.78 -16.77 26.43
N ARG A 108 -0.40 -15.70 25.72
CA ARG A 108 -0.24 -15.72 24.26
C ARG A 108 0.88 -16.65 23.81
N ALA A 109 2.04 -16.63 24.48
CA ALA A 109 3.16 -17.52 24.18
C ALA A 109 2.79 -19.00 24.40
N ILE A 110 2.06 -19.30 25.49
CA ILE A 110 1.53 -20.66 25.77
C ILE A 110 0.53 -21.07 24.69
N GLY A 111 -0.41 -20.19 24.34
CA GLY A 111 -1.46 -20.47 23.36
C GLY A 111 -0.92 -20.87 22.00
N LEU A 112 0.08 -20.13 21.48
CA LEU A 112 0.68 -20.44 20.18
C LEU A 112 1.40 -21.79 20.17
N ARG A 113 2.08 -22.16 21.27
CA ARG A 113 2.72 -23.47 21.38
C ARG A 113 1.72 -24.62 21.54
N LYS A 114 0.62 -24.41 22.27
CA LYS A 114 -0.47 -25.39 22.35
C LYS A 114 -1.07 -25.66 20.97
N GLN A 115 -1.29 -24.63 20.16
CA GLN A 115 -1.75 -24.80 18.78
C GLN A 115 -0.81 -25.68 17.96
N HIS A 116 0.51 -25.45 18.05
CA HIS A 116 1.51 -26.29 17.41
C HIS A 116 1.49 -27.74 17.93
N GLN A 117 1.40 -27.94 19.24
CA GLN A 117 1.33 -29.27 19.86
C GLN A 117 0.09 -30.05 19.40
N THR A 118 -1.09 -29.42 19.41
CA THR A 118 -2.33 -30.05 18.94
C THR A 118 -2.20 -30.48 17.48
N TRP A 119 -1.62 -29.63 16.63
CA TRP A 119 -1.36 -29.97 15.24
C TRP A 119 -0.41 -31.17 15.10
N HIS A 120 0.70 -31.18 15.86
CA HIS A 120 1.69 -32.25 15.80
C HIS A 120 1.09 -33.60 16.23
N GLN A 121 0.33 -33.62 17.33
CA GLN A 121 -0.37 -34.82 17.81
C GLN A 121 -1.34 -35.39 16.76
N GLN A 122 -2.10 -34.52 16.11
CA GLN A 122 -3.03 -34.93 15.06
C GLN A 122 -2.29 -35.48 13.83
N LEU A 123 -1.18 -34.86 13.41
CA LEU A 123 -0.37 -35.35 12.31
C LEU A 123 0.24 -36.73 12.61
N SER A 124 0.78 -36.92 13.82
CA SER A 124 1.34 -38.20 14.27
C SER A 124 0.28 -39.30 14.30
N SER A 125 -0.92 -38.99 14.79
CA SER A 125 -2.06 -39.93 14.80
C SER A 125 -2.49 -40.35 13.39
N ALA A 126 -2.48 -39.41 12.42
CA ALA A 126 -2.83 -39.67 11.03
C ALA A 126 -1.75 -40.45 10.26
N GLN A 127 -0.49 -40.38 10.68
CA GLN A 127 0.65 -41.05 10.03
C GLN A 127 1.04 -42.39 10.67
N ALA A 128 0.31 -42.86 11.69
CA ALA A 128 0.60 -44.08 12.44
C ALA A 128 2.06 -44.17 12.96
N ARG A 129 2.70 -43.02 13.21
CA ARG A 129 4.01 -42.95 13.86
C ARG A 129 3.78 -42.98 15.37
N GLY A 130 4.57 -43.77 16.08
CA GLY A 130 4.49 -43.85 17.55
C GLY A 130 4.68 -42.48 18.20
N ASP A 131 4.09 -42.31 19.37
CA ASP A 131 4.17 -41.10 20.19
C ASP A 131 5.60 -40.99 20.77
N GLU A 132 6.57 -40.59 19.95
CA GLU A 132 7.92 -40.30 20.42
C GLU A 132 7.85 -39.07 21.34
N ASP A 133 8.23 -39.27 22.61
CA ASP A 133 8.09 -38.32 23.72
C ASP A 133 8.49 -36.90 23.31
N ASP A 134 7.46 -36.06 23.21
CA ASP A 134 7.50 -34.77 22.55
C ASP A 134 8.12 -33.70 23.48
N GLY A 135 9.34 -33.26 23.16
CA GLY A 135 10.00 -32.13 23.82
C GLY A 135 9.15 -30.85 23.87
N HIS A 136 8.13 -30.71 23.01
CA HIS A 136 7.18 -29.60 23.02
C HIS A 136 6.30 -29.58 24.28
N GLY A 137 5.84 -30.74 24.75
CA GLY A 137 5.00 -30.85 25.95
C GLY A 137 5.71 -30.41 27.22
N HIS A 138 7.03 -30.67 27.33
CA HIS A 138 7.83 -30.25 28.48
C HIS A 138 7.92 -28.73 28.60
N PHE A 139 8.15 -28.03 27.49
CA PHE A 139 8.24 -26.57 27.46
C PHE A 139 6.91 -25.90 27.80
N ILE A 140 5.80 -26.39 27.24
CA ILE A 140 4.45 -25.88 27.52
C ILE A 140 4.12 -26.05 29.01
N ARG A 141 4.37 -27.24 29.58
CA ARG A 141 4.14 -27.50 31.01
C ARG A 141 4.96 -26.59 31.92
N ILE A 142 6.18 -26.22 31.55
CA ILE A 142 6.99 -25.28 32.32
C ILE A 142 6.34 -23.89 32.33
N LEU A 143 5.92 -23.39 31.17
CA LEU A 143 5.26 -22.07 31.10
C LEU A 143 3.90 -22.06 31.81
N GLU A 144 3.13 -23.14 31.74
CA GLU A 144 1.88 -23.29 32.50
C GLU A 144 2.12 -23.26 34.01
N LYS A 145 3.15 -23.98 34.51
CA LYS A 145 3.51 -23.92 35.93
C LYS A 145 3.97 -22.53 36.37
N VAL A 146 4.68 -21.80 35.51
CA VAL A 146 5.03 -20.39 35.76
C VAL A 146 3.76 -19.53 35.87
N GLN A 147 2.78 -19.76 35.00
CA GLN A 147 1.49 -19.06 35.03
C GLN A 147 0.73 -19.37 36.33
N GLU A 148 0.63 -20.65 36.71
CA GLU A 148 -0.03 -21.10 37.94
C GLU A 148 0.62 -20.53 39.20
N ALA A 149 1.95 -20.54 39.28
CA ALA A 149 2.70 -20.02 40.43
C ALA A 149 2.47 -18.52 40.67
N LEU A 150 2.26 -17.74 39.60
CA LEU A 150 2.12 -16.29 39.66
C LEU A 150 0.67 -15.81 39.61
N GLN A 151 -0.30 -16.70 39.39
CA GLN A 151 -1.72 -16.38 39.25
C GLN A 151 -2.30 -15.66 40.48
N SER A 152 -1.83 -16.00 41.69
CA SER A 152 -2.25 -15.41 42.96
C SER A 152 -1.65 -14.02 43.25
N CYS A 153 -0.69 -13.59 42.43
CA CYS A 153 0.05 -12.33 42.56
C CYS A 153 -0.37 -11.27 41.53
N VAL A 154 -1.43 -11.53 40.74
CA VAL A 154 -1.95 -10.61 39.72
C VAL A 154 -2.77 -9.49 40.35
N VAL A 155 -2.48 -8.25 39.98
CA VAL A 155 -3.25 -7.09 40.44
C VAL A 155 -4.59 -7.01 39.68
N PRO A 156 -5.73 -6.79 40.36
CA PRO A 156 -7.01 -6.53 39.70
C PRO A 156 -6.93 -5.26 38.84
N SER A 157 -7.34 -5.34 37.57
CA SER A 157 -7.44 -4.18 36.68
C SER A 157 -8.66 -3.33 37.07
N GLU A 158 -8.47 -2.05 37.42
CA GLU A 158 -9.61 -1.11 37.54
C GLU A 158 -10.20 -0.87 36.14
N ALA A 159 -11.38 -1.44 35.89
CA ALA A 159 -12.13 -1.20 34.67
C ALA A 159 -12.65 0.24 34.69
N SER A 160 -12.20 1.08 33.75
CA SER A 160 -12.76 2.42 33.57
C SER A 160 -14.25 2.32 33.21
N ALA A 161 -15.09 2.97 34.00
CA ALA A 161 -16.52 3.06 33.77
C ALA A 161 -16.83 4.06 32.64
N GLY A 162 -17.59 3.60 31.63
CA GLY A 162 -18.61 4.41 30.96
C GLY A 162 -18.40 4.75 29.48
N ARG A 163 -19.17 4.10 28.59
CA ARG A 163 -20.34 4.68 27.91
C ARG A 163 -20.97 3.64 26.96
N THR A 164 -22.12 3.11 27.35
CA THR A 164 -23.08 2.49 26.43
C THR A 164 -23.68 3.57 25.54
N VAL A 165 -23.45 3.51 24.22
CA VAL A 165 -24.28 4.20 23.24
C VAL A 165 -25.16 3.16 22.56
N ALA A 166 -26.46 3.36 22.70
CA ALA A 166 -27.52 2.55 22.11
C ALA A 166 -27.42 2.56 20.58
N GLY A 167 -27.43 1.36 19.98
CA GLY A 167 -27.52 1.18 18.54
C GLY A 167 -28.96 1.34 18.05
N ASN A 168 -29.19 2.31 17.18
CA ASN A 168 -30.34 2.31 16.29
C ASN A 168 -29.97 1.59 14.98
N SER A 169 -30.82 0.65 14.62
CA SER A 169 -30.71 -0.27 13.47
C SER A 169 -31.15 0.38 12.16
N ALA A 170 -30.45 0.09 11.05
CA ALA A 170 -31.08 -0.34 9.79
C ALA A 170 -30.04 -0.78 8.73
N HIS A 171 -30.27 -1.98 8.18
CA HIS A 171 -29.61 -2.67 7.06
C HIS A 171 -28.25 -3.35 7.30
N ASN A 172 -28.33 -4.57 7.86
CA ASN A 172 -27.33 -5.61 7.61
C ASN A 172 -28.03 -6.91 7.15
N ILE A 173 -27.51 -7.46 6.06
CA ILE A 173 -27.77 -8.80 5.52
C ILE A 173 -27.22 -9.81 6.56
N PRO A 174 -27.90 -10.95 6.82
CA PRO A 174 -27.49 -11.85 7.89
C PRO A 174 -26.30 -12.69 7.44
N LEU A 175 -25.09 -12.29 7.84
CA LEU A 175 -23.90 -13.13 7.83
C LEU A 175 -23.87 -13.92 9.14
N THR A 176 -24.21 -15.20 9.04
CA THR A 176 -24.01 -16.20 10.09
C THR A 176 -22.57 -16.21 10.58
N ASN A 177 -22.37 -15.76 11.83
CA ASN A 177 -21.29 -16.09 12.78
C ASN A 177 -19.91 -16.44 12.19
N ALA A 178 -19.26 -15.46 11.54
CA ALA A 178 -17.81 -15.44 11.36
C ALA A 178 -17.08 -14.65 12.48
N PHE A 179 -17.84 -14.21 13.50
CA PHE A 179 -17.37 -13.35 14.59
C PHE A 179 -17.04 -14.09 15.91
N ASP A 180 -17.10 -15.42 15.95
CA ASP A 180 -16.49 -16.19 17.06
C ASP A 180 -14.95 -16.14 17.04
N THR A 181 -14.37 -15.42 16.07
CA THR A 181 -12.95 -15.04 16.03
C THR A 181 -12.75 -13.54 16.22
N LEU A 182 -13.64 -12.87 16.97
CA LEU A 182 -13.36 -11.57 17.55
C LEU A 182 -12.26 -11.73 18.61
N THR A 183 -10.99 -11.53 18.22
CA THR A 183 -10.01 -11.03 19.17
C THR A 183 -10.52 -9.67 19.62
N VAL A 184 -11.03 -9.64 20.85
CA VAL A 184 -11.44 -8.45 21.61
C VAL A 184 -10.56 -7.26 21.23
N GLU A 185 -11.16 -6.12 20.88
CA GLU A 185 -10.45 -4.84 20.76
C GLU A 185 -9.62 -4.64 22.03
N GLU A 186 -8.31 -4.80 21.93
CA GLU A 186 -7.42 -4.69 23.09
C GLU A 186 -7.23 -3.20 23.39
N PRO A 187 -7.73 -2.67 24.53
CA PRO A 187 -7.51 -1.28 24.88
C PRO A 187 -6.02 -1.01 25.07
N MET A 188 -5.63 0.20 24.67
CA MET A 188 -4.26 0.71 24.76
C MET A 188 -3.69 0.54 26.17
N ASP A 189 -2.49 -0.02 26.25
CA ASP A 189 -1.56 0.26 27.35
C ASP A 189 -0.91 1.61 27.02
N ASP A 190 -1.74 2.67 27.03
CA ASP A 190 -1.22 4.03 27.16
C ASP A 190 -0.45 4.04 28.47
N GLY A 191 0.78 4.56 28.43
CA GLY A 191 1.65 4.63 29.59
C GLY A 191 1.00 5.45 30.70
N ASP A 192 0.19 4.78 31.52
CA ASP A 192 -0.22 5.33 32.78
C ASP A 192 1.03 5.28 33.65
N SER A 193 1.64 6.45 33.77
CA SER A 193 2.79 6.71 34.62
C SER A 193 2.31 6.65 36.08
N SER A 194 1.88 5.48 36.52
CA SER A 194 1.67 5.18 37.92
C SER A 194 3.05 5.21 38.59
N PRO A 195 3.27 6.02 39.66
CA PRO A 195 4.55 6.09 40.31
C PRO A 195 4.83 4.76 41.01
N GLY A 196 5.64 3.90 40.39
CA GLY A 196 6.03 2.61 40.96
C GLY A 196 6.47 1.50 39.99
N GLN A 197 6.31 1.64 38.67
CA GLN A 197 6.88 0.66 37.73
C GLN A 197 8.39 0.91 37.57
N GLU A 198 9.22 0.10 38.24
CA GLU A 198 10.65 0.07 37.94
C GLU A 198 10.85 -0.33 36.46
N GLU A 199 11.53 0.53 35.69
CA GLU A 199 11.96 0.20 34.33
C GLU A 199 12.75 -1.11 34.35
N ILE A 200 12.36 -2.09 33.52
CA ILE A 200 13.09 -3.36 33.34
C ILE A 200 14.55 -3.03 32.99
N ARG A 201 15.48 -3.35 33.89
CA ARG A 201 16.91 -3.00 33.76
C ARG A 201 17.70 -4.10 33.04
N THR A 202 17.21 -5.34 33.01
CA THR A 202 17.91 -6.48 32.41
C THR A 202 17.22 -6.98 31.15
N THR A 203 17.93 -6.99 30.02
CA THR A 203 17.51 -7.70 28.80
C THR A 203 17.93 -9.17 28.87
N CYS A 204 16.96 -10.09 28.85
CA CYS A 204 17.19 -11.53 28.77
C CYS A 204 16.79 -12.09 27.40
N THR A 205 17.52 -13.08 26.94
CA THR A 205 17.10 -13.92 25.80
C THR A 205 16.89 -15.34 26.28
N VAL A 206 15.75 -15.94 25.95
CA VAL A 206 15.50 -17.35 26.29
C VAL A 206 16.31 -18.23 25.35
N ASN A 207 17.39 -18.79 25.87
CA ASN A 207 18.23 -19.72 25.15
C ASN A 207 17.64 -21.13 25.25
N ILE A 208 17.40 -21.70 24.09
CA ILE A 208 17.09 -23.11 23.93
C ILE A 208 18.44 -23.83 23.98
N THR A 209 18.55 -24.86 24.81
CA THR A 209 19.75 -25.67 25.02
C THR A 209 20.45 -26.03 23.70
N ASP A 210 21.79 -26.17 23.69
CA ASP A 210 22.60 -26.64 22.55
C ASP A 210 22.32 -28.11 22.12
N ASP A 211 21.20 -28.68 22.58
CA ASP A 211 20.74 -30.01 22.20
C ASP A 211 20.18 -29.96 20.76
N PRO A 212 20.76 -30.72 19.81
CA PRO A 212 20.31 -30.79 18.43
C PRO A 212 18.82 -31.11 18.28
N ARG A 213 18.23 -31.91 19.18
CA ARG A 213 16.81 -32.26 19.13
C ARG A 213 15.94 -31.04 19.44
N VAL A 214 16.30 -30.27 20.46
CA VAL A 214 15.52 -29.09 20.88
C VAL A 214 15.63 -27.97 19.85
N HIS A 215 16.80 -27.84 19.19
CA HIS A 215 16.97 -26.94 18.05
C HIS A 215 16.07 -27.32 16.85
N GLU A 216 15.93 -28.61 16.56
CA GLU A 216 15.04 -29.13 15.52
C GLU A 216 13.55 -28.88 15.84
N HIS A 217 13.15 -29.08 17.10
CA HIS A 217 11.81 -28.76 17.57
C HIS A 217 11.48 -27.26 17.45
N GLU A 218 12.41 -26.37 17.79
CA GLU A 218 12.20 -24.93 17.61
C GLU A 218 12.06 -24.55 16.13
N ARG A 219 12.86 -25.18 15.27
CA ARG A 219 12.79 -24.99 13.82
C ARG A 219 11.42 -25.35 13.27
N LEU A 220 10.88 -26.51 13.64
CA LEU A 220 9.55 -26.95 13.23
C LEU A 220 8.46 -25.98 13.73
N PHE A 221 8.60 -25.47 14.95
CA PHE A 221 7.71 -24.46 15.49
C PHE A 221 7.77 -23.12 14.72
N ALA A 222 8.97 -22.67 14.36
CA ALA A 222 9.16 -21.47 13.55
C ALA A 222 8.54 -21.65 12.14
N GLN A 223 8.71 -22.83 11.53
CA GLN A 223 8.07 -23.18 10.26
C GLN A 223 6.54 -23.21 10.37
N PHE A 224 5.99 -23.76 11.45
CA PHE A 224 4.56 -23.71 11.73
C PHE A 224 4.03 -22.27 11.78
N CYS A 225 4.73 -21.40 12.53
CA CYS A 225 4.36 -19.98 12.65
C CYS A 225 4.39 -19.28 11.28
N LEU A 226 5.42 -19.54 10.48
CA LEU A 226 5.53 -19.01 9.12
C LEU A 226 4.33 -19.41 8.26
N MET A 227 4.00 -20.70 8.22
CA MET A 227 2.88 -21.19 7.42
C MET A 227 1.54 -20.61 7.85
N MET A 228 1.35 -20.38 9.16
CA MET A 228 0.17 -19.70 9.68
C MET A 228 0.11 -18.23 9.25
N ASP A 229 1.23 -17.51 9.26
CA ASP A 229 1.29 -16.12 8.79
C ASP A 229 1.02 -16.03 7.28
N LEU A 230 1.59 -16.93 6.47
CA LEU A 230 1.31 -17.03 5.04
C LEU A 230 -0.17 -17.31 4.77
N HIS A 231 -0.80 -18.20 5.54
CA HIS A 231 -2.23 -18.49 5.42
C HIS A 231 -3.10 -17.26 5.74
N LYS A 232 -2.77 -16.51 6.80
CA LYS A 232 -3.45 -15.25 7.15
C LYS A 232 -3.35 -14.22 6.02
N ILE A 233 -2.15 -14.04 5.46
CA ILE A 233 -1.92 -13.13 4.33
C ILE A 233 -2.72 -13.59 3.11
N ARG A 234 -2.63 -14.86 2.71
CA ARG A 234 -3.36 -15.43 1.56
C ARG A 234 -4.87 -15.20 1.69
N THR A 235 -5.44 -15.48 2.87
CA THR A 235 -6.87 -15.30 3.14
C THR A 235 -7.29 -13.84 2.97
N TYR A 236 -6.50 -12.91 3.53
CA TYR A 236 -6.74 -11.48 3.35
C TYR A 236 -6.66 -11.05 1.86
N LEU A 237 -5.68 -11.56 1.12
CA LEU A 237 -5.55 -11.26 -0.31
C LEU A 237 -6.76 -11.78 -1.12
N ILE A 238 -7.24 -13.00 -0.83
CA ILE A 238 -8.45 -13.54 -1.45
C ILE A 238 -9.65 -12.61 -1.23
N GLU A 239 -9.80 -12.07 -0.03
CA GLU A 239 -10.90 -11.15 0.31
C GLU A 239 -10.83 -9.86 -0.52
N ILE A 240 -9.67 -9.18 -0.56
CA ILE A 240 -9.57 -7.92 -1.32
C ILE A 240 -9.77 -8.11 -2.83
N TRP A 241 -9.31 -9.24 -3.39
CA TRP A 241 -9.53 -9.55 -4.81
C TRP A 241 -11.00 -9.89 -5.10
N ARG A 242 -11.75 -10.49 -4.16
CA ARG A 242 -13.20 -10.64 -4.27
C ARG A 242 -13.93 -9.30 -4.25
N VAL A 243 -13.51 -8.36 -3.39
CA VAL A 243 -14.06 -6.99 -3.34
C VAL A 243 -13.79 -6.25 -4.66
N TYR A 244 -12.60 -6.42 -5.25
CA TYR A 244 -12.31 -5.89 -6.59
C TYR A 244 -13.17 -6.55 -7.67
N ALA A 245 -13.35 -7.87 -7.63
CA ALA A 245 -14.24 -8.59 -8.56
C ALA A 245 -15.70 -8.12 -8.44
N GLU A 246 -16.12 -7.66 -7.26
CA GLU A 246 -17.42 -7.02 -6.99
C GLU A 246 -17.54 -5.59 -7.53
N GLY A 247 -16.45 -5.00 -8.04
CA GLY A 247 -16.40 -3.62 -8.49
C GLY A 247 -16.41 -2.60 -7.34
N LYS A 248 -16.05 -3.02 -6.13
CA LYS A 248 -16.06 -2.18 -4.92
C LYS A 248 -14.69 -1.65 -4.52
N GLU A 249 -13.63 -2.18 -5.10
CA GLU A 249 -12.24 -1.74 -4.87
C GLU A 249 -11.56 -1.40 -6.20
N ASP A 250 -10.57 -0.50 -6.16
CA ASP A 250 -9.78 -0.11 -7.35
C ASP A 250 -8.63 -1.10 -7.61
N LEU A 251 -8.37 -1.36 -8.90
CA LEU A 251 -7.34 -2.32 -9.34
C LEU A 251 -5.93 -1.95 -8.83
N THR A 252 -5.60 -0.65 -8.77
CA THR A 252 -4.28 -0.19 -8.32
C THR A 252 -4.06 -0.48 -6.84
N VAL A 253 -5.11 -0.36 -6.02
CA VAL A 253 -5.08 -0.61 -4.58
C VAL A 253 -4.80 -2.08 -4.29
N VAL A 254 -5.57 -3.00 -4.91
CA VAL A 254 -5.37 -4.44 -4.70
C VAL A 254 -4.02 -4.91 -5.24
N ALA A 255 -3.54 -4.34 -6.34
CA ALA A 255 -2.25 -4.70 -6.92
C ALA A 255 -1.05 -4.29 -6.04
N ILE A 256 -1.01 -3.03 -5.55
CA ILE A 256 0.04 -2.56 -4.64
C ILE A 256 0.01 -3.35 -3.33
N THR A 257 -1.18 -3.58 -2.76
CA THR A 257 -1.34 -4.35 -1.52
C THR A 257 -0.81 -5.78 -1.70
N THR A 258 -1.20 -6.44 -2.80
CA THR A 258 -0.77 -7.82 -3.10
C THR A 258 0.74 -7.92 -3.26
N ASN A 259 1.34 -7.01 -4.03
CA ASN A 259 2.77 -7.04 -4.27
C ASN A 259 3.58 -6.73 -2.98
N THR A 260 3.06 -5.84 -2.13
CA THR A 260 3.64 -5.55 -0.80
C THR A 260 3.52 -6.74 0.15
N ALA A 261 2.41 -7.47 0.11
CA ALA A 261 2.22 -8.68 0.90
C ALA A 261 3.22 -9.79 0.53
N ILE A 262 3.58 -9.92 -0.75
CA ILE A 262 4.63 -10.84 -1.21
C ILE A 262 6.01 -10.42 -0.65
N ASP A 263 6.30 -9.12 -0.56
CA ASP A 263 7.52 -8.64 0.10
C ASP A 263 7.58 -9.03 1.58
N PHE A 264 6.44 -8.96 2.29
CA PHE A 264 6.36 -9.41 3.68
C PHE A 264 6.71 -10.88 3.80
N VAL A 265 6.12 -11.73 2.95
CA VAL A 265 6.41 -13.18 2.93
C VAL A 265 7.89 -13.46 2.63
N ARG A 266 8.50 -12.74 1.68
CA ARG A 266 9.93 -12.88 1.39
C ARG A 266 10.79 -12.48 2.59
N ASN A 267 10.44 -11.41 3.29
CA ASN A 267 11.14 -10.98 4.50
C ASN A 267 10.99 -12.02 5.63
N LEU A 268 9.79 -12.56 5.85
CA LEU A 268 9.54 -13.62 6.82
C LEU A 268 10.38 -14.87 6.53
N GLN A 269 10.46 -15.31 5.27
CA GLN A 269 11.30 -16.43 4.88
C GLN A 269 12.78 -16.14 5.18
N LYS A 270 13.27 -14.96 4.79
CA LYS A 270 14.66 -14.55 5.00
C LYS A 270 15.03 -14.50 6.49
N ASP A 271 14.13 -14.03 7.34
CA ASP A 271 14.35 -13.95 8.79
C ASP A 271 14.53 -15.36 9.38
N ILE A 272 13.72 -16.33 8.96
CA ILE A 272 13.81 -17.72 9.41
C ILE A 272 15.07 -18.40 8.87
N GLU A 273 15.38 -18.24 7.58
CA GLU A 273 16.62 -18.78 6.99
C GLU A 273 17.89 -18.22 7.65
N SER A 274 17.84 -16.96 8.10
CA SER A 274 18.95 -16.34 8.82
C SER A 274 19.12 -16.90 10.24
N THR A 275 18.02 -17.35 10.85
CA THR A 275 18.00 -17.91 12.22
C THR A 275 18.40 -19.39 12.20
N PHE A 276 17.89 -20.17 11.25
CA PHE A 276 18.12 -21.62 11.11
C PHE A 276 18.87 -21.88 9.80
N SER A 277 20.20 -21.83 9.84
CA SER A 277 21.10 -21.84 8.66
C SER A 277 20.80 -22.94 7.62
N ASN A 278 20.72 -22.55 6.34
CA ASN A 278 20.74 -23.39 5.12
C ASN A 278 19.93 -24.71 5.19
N GLN A 279 18.65 -24.63 5.53
CA GLN A 279 17.72 -25.73 5.34
C GLN A 279 16.54 -25.31 4.48
N ASP A 280 16.16 -26.21 3.58
CA ASP A 280 15.29 -25.91 2.46
C ASP A 280 13.83 -25.92 2.93
N LEU A 281 13.38 -24.78 3.48
CA LEU A 281 11.98 -24.51 3.86
C LEU A 281 10.99 -24.76 2.71
N SER A 282 11.51 -24.86 1.48
CA SER A 282 10.76 -25.11 0.27
C SER A 282 10.35 -26.57 0.07
N GLN A 283 10.96 -27.55 0.75
CA GLN A 283 10.79 -28.98 0.39
C GLN A 283 9.37 -29.53 0.59
N ARG A 284 8.62 -29.00 1.57
CA ARG A 284 7.21 -29.33 1.81
C ARG A 284 6.48 -28.15 2.46
N PRO A 285 5.97 -27.19 1.68
CA PRO A 285 5.27 -26.03 2.21
C PRO A 285 3.82 -26.42 2.52
N VAL A 286 3.60 -27.08 3.65
CA VAL A 286 2.28 -27.60 4.01
C VAL A 286 1.68 -26.76 5.13
N CYS A 287 0.50 -26.16 4.90
CA CYS A 287 -0.18 -25.39 5.93
C CYS A 287 -0.88 -26.32 6.95
N PRO A 288 -0.54 -26.22 8.25
CA PRO A 288 -1.18 -26.95 9.34
C PRO A 288 -2.70 -26.83 9.37
N LEU A 289 -3.22 -25.60 9.21
CA LEU A 289 -4.66 -25.31 9.29
C LEU A 289 -5.44 -25.91 8.10
N CYS A 290 -4.87 -25.89 6.90
CA CYS A 290 -5.50 -26.48 5.72
C CYS A 290 -5.58 -28.02 5.82
N ILE A 291 -4.54 -28.66 6.37
CA ILE A 291 -4.61 -30.10 6.67
C ILE A 291 -5.68 -30.36 7.73
N PHE A 292 -5.72 -29.56 8.79
CA PHE A 292 -6.68 -29.73 9.87
C PHE A 292 -8.12 -29.65 9.39
N GLN A 293 -8.45 -28.61 8.62
CA GLN A 293 -9.77 -28.45 8.00
C GLN A 293 -10.13 -29.65 7.10
N LYS A 294 -9.14 -30.20 6.38
CA LYS A 294 -9.33 -31.40 5.55
C LYS A 294 -9.55 -32.68 6.36
N LEU A 295 -8.86 -32.84 7.49
CA LEU A 295 -9.04 -34.00 8.37
C LEU A 295 -10.40 -33.98 9.08
N GLN A 296 -11.00 -32.81 9.28
CA GLN A 296 -12.32 -32.66 9.90
C GLN A 296 -13.50 -32.84 8.95
N SER A 297 -13.32 -32.68 7.63
CA SER A 297 -14.41 -32.84 6.66
C SER A 297 -14.65 -34.32 6.31
N ALA A 298 -15.63 -34.95 6.97
CA ALA A 298 -16.02 -36.35 6.76
C ALA A 298 -16.60 -36.66 5.36
N THR A 299 -16.72 -35.66 4.48
CA THR A 299 -17.34 -35.75 3.14
C THR A 299 -16.46 -35.18 2.02
N ALA A 300 -15.16 -34.96 2.24
CA ALA A 300 -14.29 -34.50 1.16
C ALA A 300 -14.14 -35.58 0.08
N THR A 301 -14.91 -35.45 -1.00
CA THR A 301 -14.59 -36.08 -2.29
C THR A 301 -13.12 -35.77 -2.62
N ALA A 302 -12.46 -36.72 -3.28
CA ALA A 302 -11.01 -36.71 -3.50
C ALA A 302 -10.44 -35.46 -4.21
N ASP A 303 -11.28 -34.54 -4.70
CA ASP A 303 -10.90 -33.35 -5.48
C ASP A 303 -10.64 -32.06 -4.69
N SER A 304 -10.94 -31.99 -3.39
CA SER A 304 -10.54 -30.84 -2.56
C SER A 304 -9.03 -30.92 -2.22
N THR A 305 -8.20 -30.53 -3.18
CA THR A 305 -6.73 -30.59 -3.14
C THR A 305 -6.05 -29.28 -2.71
N ASP A 306 -6.73 -28.34 -2.04
CA ASP A 306 -6.09 -27.10 -1.58
C ASP A 306 -5.41 -27.26 -0.22
N VAL A 307 -4.39 -28.13 -0.17
CA VAL A 307 -3.38 -28.07 0.88
C VAL A 307 -2.45 -26.92 0.51
N CYS A 308 -2.60 -25.77 1.19
CA CYS A 308 -1.93 -24.50 0.90
C CYS A 308 -0.53 -24.67 0.30
N LEU A 309 -0.28 -24.06 -0.86
CA LEU A 309 0.98 -24.04 -1.61
C LEU A 309 1.43 -25.37 -2.24
N LEU A 310 0.81 -26.53 -1.91
CA LEU A 310 1.30 -27.83 -2.35
C LEU A 310 1.21 -28.03 -3.88
N ASN A 311 0.07 -27.69 -4.49
CA ASN A 311 -0.11 -27.81 -5.94
C ASN A 311 0.88 -26.89 -6.67
N THR A 312 0.94 -25.62 -6.27
CA THR A 312 1.89 -24.65 -6.81
C THR A 312 3.34 -25.13 -6.66
N HIS A 313 3.71 -25.66 -5.49
CA HIS A 313 5.05 -26.20 -5.25
C HIS A 313 5.38 -27.36 -6.20
N ARG A 314 4.43 -28.28 -6.43
CA ARG A 314 4.59 -29.40 -7.36
C ARG A 314 4.76 -28.91 -8.80
N ILE A 315 3.95 -27.95 -9.23
CA ILE A 315 4.03 -27.36 -10.57
C ILE A 315 5.39 -26.69 -10.78
N LEU A 316 5.80 -25.81 -9.87
CA LEU A 316 7.10 -25.13 -9.95
C LEU A 316 8.26 -26.12 -9.89
N SER A 317 8.19 -27.15 -9.04
CA SER A 317 9.22 -28.19 -8.96
C SER A 317 9.36 -28.97 -10.28
N ASN A 318 8.24 -29.27 -10.94
CA ASN A 318 8.25 -29.92 -12.24
C ASN A 318 8.81 -29.00 -13.34
N TYR A 319 8.43 -27.72 -13.32
CA TYR A 319 8.97 -26.72 -14.24
C TYR A 319 10.50 -26.58 -14.08
N ILE A 320 10.98 -26.47 -12.83
CA ILE A 320 12.41 -26.37 -12.52
C ILE A 320 13.18 -27.58 -13.06
N LYS A 321 12.69 -28.80 -12.75
CA LYS A 321 13.34 -30.04 -13.21
C LYS A 321 13.37 -30.12 -14.73
N GLY A 322 12.21 -30.00 -15.38
CA GLY A 322 12.09 -30.22 -16.82
C GLY A 322 12.68 -29.09 -17.69
N PHE A 323 12.77 -27.86 -17.20
CA PHE A 323 13.13 -26.71 -18.06
C PHE A 323 14.30 -25.85 -17.55
N LEU A 324 14.57 -25.81 -16.24
CA LEU A 324 15.69 -25.02 -15.70
C LEU A 324 16.93 -25.87 -15.42
N VAL A 325 16.75 -27.15 -15.08
CA VAL A 325 17.85 -28.09 -14.81
C VAL A 325 18.27 -28.83 -16.07
N GLU A 326 17.31 -29.37 -16.83
CA GLU A 326 17.55 -30.15 -18.05
C GLU A 326 17.99 -29.30 -19.26
N SER A 327 17.78 -27.98 -19.21
CA SER A 327 18.13 -27.05 -20.30
C SER A 327 18.71 -25.74 -19.74
N ASP A 328 19.42 -24.98 -20.58
CA ASP A 328 19.80 -23.61 -20.23
C ASP A 328 18.58 -22.70 -20.33
N PRO A 329 18.07 -22.13 -19.23
CA PRO A 329 16.89 -21.28 -19.25
C PRO A 329 17.11 -19.95 -19.97
N LEU A 330 18.35 -19.57 -20.29
CA LEU A 330 18.69 -18.42 -21.13
C LEU A 330 18.71 -18.73 -22.62
N GLU A 331 18.68 -20.01 -23.01
CA GLU A 331 18.65 -20.45 -24.41
C GLU A 331 17.31 -21.07 -24.78
N TYR A 332 16.73 -21.87 -23.89
CA TYR A 332 15.45 -22.56 -24.10
C TYR A 332 14.32 -21.94 -23.27
N VAL A 333 13.22 -21.61 -23.95
CA VAL A 333 11.96 -21.21 -23.31
C VAL A 333 10.87 -22.18 -23.78
N PRO A 334 10.16 -22.87 -22.87
CA PRO A 334 9.07 -23.77 -23.27
C PRO A 334 7.96 -22.98 -23.95
N GLU A 335 7.35 -23.53 -24.99
CA GLU A 335 6.19 -22.90 -25.62
C GLU A 335 4.94 -23.07 -24.77
N VAL A 336 4.05 -22.08 -24.83
CA VAL A 336 2.71 -22.19 -24.24
C VAL A 336 1.92 -23.23 -25.04
N ASN A 337 1.50 -24.31 -24.37
CA ASN A 337 0.66 -25.31 -24.99
C ASN A 337 -0.69 -24.68 -25.40
N PRO A 338 -1.17 -24.85 -26.64
CA PRO A 338 -2.48 -24.35 -27.07
C PRO A 338 -3.64 -24.77 -26.16
N LEU A 339 -3.56 -25.95 -25.53
CA LEU A 339 -4.55 -26.42 -24.56
C LEU A 339 -4.59 -25.59 -23.27
N PHE A 340 -3.52 -24.85 -22.97
CA PHE A 340 -3.41 -23.93 -21.83
C PHE A 340 -3.62 -22.47 -22.24
N SER A 341 -3.97 -22.23 -23.52
CA SER A 341 -4.15 -20.87 -24.04
C SER A 341 -5.49 -20.25 -23.64
N GLU A 342 -6.48 -21.06 -23.25
CA GLU A 342 -7.78 -20.57 -22.77
C GLU A 342 -7.63 -19.70 -21.51
N LEU A 343 -8.53 -18.73 -21.34
CA LEU A 343 -8.51 -17.84 -20.16
C LEU A 343 -8.81 -18.59 -18.87
N TYR A 344 -9.60 -19.66 -18.94
CA TYR A 344 -9.87 -20.52 -17.80
C TYR A 344 -10.26 -21.92 -18.28
N VAL A 345 -9.48 -22.93 -17.87
CA VAL A 345 -9.74 -24.33 -18.22
C VAL A 345 -10.80 -24.89 -17.28
N GLN A 346 -11.87 -25.50 -17.78
CA GLN A 346 -12.97 -26.04 -16.95
C GLN A 346 -12.66 -27.37 -16.23
N ASP A 347 -11.41 -27.82 -16.26
CA ASP A 347 -10.94 -29.00 -15.52
C ASP A 347 -10.89 -28.72 -14.00
N GLU A 348 -10.78 -29.77 -13.18
CA GLU A 348 -10.72 -29.64 -11.73
C GLU A 348 -9.35 -30.00 -11.14
N GLY A 349 -9.01 -29.34 -10.03
CA GLY A 349 -7.82 -29.63 -9.24
C GLY A 349 -6.50 -29.31 -9.95
N TYR A 350 -5.54 -30.24 -9.84
CA TYR A 350 -4.15 -30.00 -10.22
C TYR A 350 -3.94 -29.68 -11.72
N ILE A 351 -4.77 -30.24 -12.61
CA ILE A 351 -4.60 -30.04 -14.07
C ILE A 351 -4.94 -28.59 -14.44
N GLN A 352 -5.99 -28.03 -13.85
CA GLN A 352 -6.37 -26.62 -14.02
C GLN A 352 -5.25 -25.69 -13.53
N ASP A 353 -4.74 -25.93 -12.32
CA ASP A 353 -3.63 -25.15 -11.74
C ASP A 353 -2.39 -25.20 -12.64
N LEU A 354 -2.06 -26.40 -13.14
CA LEU A 354 -0.94 -26.62 -14.04
C LEU A 354 -1.12 -25.84 -15.35
N ALA A 355 -2.31 -25.88 -15.95
CA ALA A 355 -2.60 -25.16 -17.18
C ALA A 355 -2.45 -23.63 -16.99
N ILE A 356 -2.99 -23.09 -15.90
CA ILE A 356 -2.91 -21.65 -15.61
C ILE A 356 -1.45 -21.20 -15.43
N VAL A 357 -0.67 -21.93 -14.63
CA VAL A 357 0.72 -21.56 -14.35
C VAL A 357 1.61 -21.77 -15.58
N MET A 358 1.44 -22.87 -16.31
CA MET A 358 2.23 -23.16 -17.52
C MET A 358 1.82 -22.33 -18.74
N GLY A 359 0.62 -21.74 -18.75
CA GLY A 359 0.24 -20.70 -19.70
C GLY A 359 0.89 -19.34 -19.41
N PHE A 360 1.47 -19.15 -18.23
CA PHE A 360 1.98 -17.86 -17.76
C PHE A 360 3.50 -17.82 -17.62
N ILE A 361 4.12 -18.85 -17.05
CA ILE A 361 5.57 -18.91 -16.80
C ILE A 361 6.41 -18.71 -18.07
N PRO A 362 6.11 -19.33 -19.23
CA PRO A 362 6.86 -19.10 -20.46
C PRO A 362 7.01 -17.63 -20.85
N GLU A 363 5.92 -16.88 -20.72
CA GLU A 363 5.85 -15.46 -21.07
C GLU A 363 6.67 -14.61 -20.10
N LEU A 364 6.62 -14.92 -18.80
CA LEU A 364 7.49 -14.30 -17.80
C LEU A 364 8.97 -14.65 -18.02
N GLN A 365 9.27 -15.86 -18.49
CA GLN A 365 10.65 -16.26 -18.80
C GLN A 365 11.17 -15.48 -20.01
N LEU A 366 10.37 -15.27 -21.05
CA LEU A 366 10.73 -14.41 -22.19
C LEU A 366 11.09 -13.00 -21.73
N LEU A 367 10.24 -12.40 -20.90
CA LEU A 367 10.49 -11.07 -20.33
C LEU A 367 11.75 -11.02 -19.46
N SER A 368 11.96 -12.06 -18.64
CA SER A 368 13.14 -12.17 -17.78
C SER A 368 14.44 -12.18 -18.58
N ILE A 369 14.43 -12.76 -19.79
CA ILE A 369 15.59 -12.83 -20.67
C ILE A 369 15.74 -11.54 -21.48
N ALA A 370 14.64 -11.01 -22.03
CA ALA A 370 14.66 -9.77 -22.80
C ALA A 370 15.05 -8.55 -21.96
N TYR A 371 14.67 -8.56 -20.67
CA TYR A 371 14.89 -7.46 -19.73
C TYR A 371 15.52 -7.97 -18.43
N PRO A 372 16.83 -8.32 -18.44
CA PRO A 372 17.51 -8.89 -17.27
C PRO A 372 17.59 -7.92 -16.08
N GLU A 373 17.65 -6.61 -16.36
CA GLU A 373 17.67 -5.54 -15.34
C GLU A 373 16.27 -5.20 -14.79
N GLY A 374 15.21 -5.80 -15.35
CA GLY A 374 13.83 -5.60 -14.97
C GLY A 374 13.03 -4.66 -15.87
N VAL A 375 11.71 -4.65 -15.67
CA VAL A 375 10.72 -3.91 -16.47
C VAL A 375 9.98 -2.84 -15.66
N GLN A 376 9.22 -1.97 -16.33
CA GLN A 376 8.37 -0.99 -15.65
C GLN A 376 7.31 -1.72 -14.80
N ALA A 377 7.05 -1.20 -13.60
CA ALA A 377 6.02 -1.71 -12.70
C ALA A 377 6.15 -3.22 -12.39
N GLU A 378 7.39 -3.72 -12.36
CA GLU A 378 7.68 -5.15 -12.17
C GLU A 378 7.12 -5.69 -10.84
N HIS A 379 6.32 -6.75 -10.95
CA HIS A 379 5.78 -7.49 -9.81
C HIS A 379 6.72 -8.61 -9.33
N GLU A 380 6.46 -9.11 -8.12
CA GLU A 380 7.35 -10.05 -7.45
C GLU A 380 7.40 -11.45 -8.08
N MET A 381 6.40 -11.87 -8.86
CA MET A 381 6.47 -13.16 -9.57
C MET A 381 7.54 -13.16 -10.67
N LEU A 382 7.65 -12.08 -11.45
CA LEU A 382 8.68 -11.94 -12.49
C LEU A 382 10.08 -11.89 -11.86
N ARG A 383 10.23 -11.13 -10.76
CA ARG A 383 11.46 -11.11 -9.96
C ARG A 383 11.80 -12.49 -9.38
N GLY A 384 10.79 -13.20 -8.89
CA GLY A 384 10.91 -14.54 -8.32
C GLY A 384 11.33 -15.57 -9.35
N LEU A 385 10.80 -15.48 -10.57
CA LEU A 385 11.18 -16.35 -11.67
C LEU A 385 12.67 -16.19 -12.02
N ARG A 386 13.19 -14.96 -12.05
CA ARG A 386 14.64 -14.75 -12.22
C ARG A 386 15.48 -15.41 -11.13
N GLN A 387 15.00 -15.39 -9.88
CA GLN A 387 15.67 -16.11 -8.79
C GLN A 387 15.56 -17.63 -8.93
N LEU A 388 14.42 -18.16 -9.41
CA LEU A 388 14.26 -19.59 -9.71
C LEU A 388 15.20 -20.04 -10.82
N MET A 389 15.35 -19.25 -11.89
CA MET A 389 16.30 -19.54 -12.99
C MET A 389 17.75 -19.60 -12.51
N GLN A 390 18.11 -18.74 -11.55
CA GLN A 390 19.46 -18.71 -10.97
C GLN A 390 19.70 -19.86 -9.98
N ARG A 391 18.74 -20.10 -9.07
CA ARG A 391 18.90 -21.07 -7.97
C ARG A 391 18.63 -22.51 -8.43
N LYS A 392 17.79 -22.71 -9.45
CA LYS A 392 17.32 -24.01 -9.94
C LYS A 392 16.72 -24.90 -8.85
N GLU A 393 16.10 -24.27 -7.85
CA GLU A 393 15.43 -24.92 -6.72
C GLU A 393 14.15 -24.15 -6.35
N PRO A 394 13.12 -24.83 -5.82
CA PRO A 394 11.92 -24.16 -5.34
C PRO A 394 12.24 -23.13 -4.25
N ILE A 395 11.53 -22.00 -4.27
CA ILE A 395 11.64 -20.93 -3.28
C ILE A 395 10.26 -20.71 -2.68
N LEU A 396 10.14 -20.71 -1.35
CA LEU A 396 8.85 -20.65 -0.66
C LEU A 396 8.06 -19.38 -0.99
N TRP A 397 8.67 -18.19 -0.92
CA TRP A 397 7.98 -16.94 -1.24
C TRP A 397 7.56 -16.84 -2.71
N VAL A 398 8.31 -17.45 -3.63
CA VAL A 398 7.93 -17.54 -5.05
C VAL A 398 6.75 -18.50 -5.22
N THR A 399 6.78 -19.62 -4.52
CA THR A 399 5.65 -20.56 -4.46
C THR A 399 4.39 -19.88 -3.92
N PHE A 400 4.52 -19.05 -2.89
CA PHE A 400 3.43 -18.22 -2.37
C PHE A 400 2.92 -17.23 -3.41
N ALA A 401 3.81 -16.53 -4.13
CA ALA A 401 3.41 -15.57 -5.15
C ALA A 401 2.60 -16.22 -6.29
N PHE A 402 3.01 -17.40 -6.77
CA PHE A 402 2.26 -18.15 -7.78
C PHE A 402 0.96 -18.76 -7.22
N GLN A 403 0.89 -19.08 -5.92
CA GLN A 403 -0.37 -19.50 -5.30
C GLN A 403 -1.36 -18.33 -5.27
N VAL A 404 -0.91 -17.13 -4.89
CA VAL A 404 -1.75 -15.92 -4.92
C VAL A 404 -2.22 -15.64 -6.35
N TYR A 405 -1.36 -15.86 -7.34
CA TYR A 405 -1.77 -15.77 -8.75
C TYR A 405 -2.89 -16.76 -9.10
N LEU A 406 -2.76 -18.02 -8.71
CA LEU A 406 -3.83 -19.02 -8.87
C LEU A 406 -5.11 -18.56 -8.16
N ASP A 407 -5.03 -18.08 -6.92
CA ASP A 407 -6.20 -17.60 -6.18
C ASP A 407 -6.93 -16.48 -6.94
N ILE A 408 -6.19 -15.51 -7.48
CA ILE A 408 -6.75 -14.45 -8.31
C ILE A 408 -7.39 -15.03 -9.57
N ARG A 409 -6.73 -15.99 -10.23
CA ARG A 409 -7.26 -16.67 -11.42
C ARG A 409 -8.53 -17.46 -11.13
N HIS A 410 -8.66 -18.11 -9.98
CA HIS A 410 -9.88 -18.82 -9.60
C HIS A 410 -11.01 -17.88 -9.16
N ILE A 411 -10.69 -16.70 -8.60
CA ILE A 411 -11.68 -15.67 -8.28
C ILE A 411 -12.29 -15.09 -9.56
N HIS A 412 -11.44 -14.76 -10.53
CA HIS A 412 -11.85 -14.07 -11.75
C HIS A 412 -12.27 -15.02 -12.89
N LYS A 413 -11.74 -16.24 -12.95
CA LYS A 413 -12.00 -17.22 -14.01
C LYS A 413 -11.83 -16.58 -15.41
N GLU A 414 -12.84 -16.67 -16.27
CA GLU A 414 -12.85 -16.06 -17.60
C GLU A 414 -12.86 -14.52 -17.57
N ASP A 415 -13.32 -13.92 -16.46
CA ASP A 415 -13.41 -12.47 -16.27
C ASP A 415 -12.05 -11.83 -15.88
N ILE A 416 -10.96 -12.59 -15.95
CA ILE A 416 -9.59 -12.13 -15.68
C ILE A 416 -9.19 -10.95 -16.58
N ALA A 417 -9.70 -10.91 -17.82
CA ALA A 417 -9.42 -9.87 -18.79
C ALA A 417 -9.94 -8.49 -18.38
N PHE A 418 -10.87 -8.38 -17.41
CA PHE A 418 -11.36 -7.08 -16.95
C PHE A 418 -10.27 -6.20 -16.33
N ALA A 419 -9.21 -6.79 -15.77
CA ALA A 419 -8.08 -6.00 -15.29
C ALA A 419 -7.32 -5.31 -16.44
N TYR A 420 -7.23 -5.97 -17.60
CA TYR A 420 -6.67 -5.37 -18.81
C TYR A 420 -7.60 -4.29 -19.39
N ASP A 421 -8.91 -4.48 -19.34
CA ASP A 421 -9.86 -3.44 -19.73
C ASP A 421 -9.77 -2.21 -18.82
N ASP A 422 -9.68 -2.39 -17.50
CA ASP A 422 -9.53 -1.31 -16.54
C ASP A 422 -8.19 -0.55 -16.75
N LEU A 423 -7.11 -1.26 -17.13
CA LEU A 423 -5.84 -0.66 -17.54
C LEU A 423 -6.00 0.19 -18.80
N THR A 424 -6.61 -0.36 -19.86
CA THR A 424 -6.74 0.34 -21.15
C THR A 424 -7.69 1.53 -21.08
N ASP A 425 -8.80 1.44 -20.34
CA ASP A 425 -9.70 2.56 -20.09
C ASP A 425 -9.01 3.71 -19.34
N GLY A 426 -8.26 3.37 -18.30
CA GLY A 426 -7.47 4.35 -17.54
C GLY A 426 -6.40 5.02 -18.40
N ALA A 427 -5.68 4.24 -19.21
CA ALA A 427 -4.70 4.74 -20.16
C ALA A 427 -5.32 5.69 -21.20
N GLN A 428 -6.44 5.31 -21.80
CA GLN A 428 -7.14 6.14 -22.80
C GLN A 428 -7.66 7.45 -22.19
N SER A 429 -8.18 7.41 -20.96
CA SER A 429 -8.62 8.61 -20.23
C SER A 429 -7.45 9.59 -20.04
N ILE A 430 -6.32 9.11 -19.52
CA ILE A 430 -5.11 9.93 -19.31
C ILE A 430 -4.60 10.50 -20.64
N THR A 431 -4.50 9.67 -21.68
CA THR A 431 -4.06 10.08 -23.02
C THR A 431 -4.94 11.17 -23.60
N ARG A 432 -6.27 11.05 -23.47
CA ARG A 432 -7.22 12.07 -23.94
C ARG A 432 -6.97 13.41 -23.24
N SER A 433 -6.88 13.39 -21.92
CA SER A 433 -6.70 14.61 -21.12
C SER A 433 -5.38 15.31 -21.37
N ILE A 434 -4.29 14.55 -21.54
CA ILE A 434 -2.98 15.11 -21.91
C ILE A 434 -3.06 15.77 -23.30
N ASN A 435 -3.63 15.08 -24.30
CA ASN A 435 -3.76 15.63 -25.65
C ASN A 435 -4.62 16.89 -25.71
N GLU A 436 -5.72 16.92 -24.97
CA GLU A 436 -6.57 18.12 -24.84
C GLU A 436 -5.80 19.29 -24.21
N ALA A 437 -5.01 19.04 -23.15
CA ALA A 437 -4.20 20.05 -22.49
C ALA A 437 -3.09 20.60 -23.41
N LEU A 438 -2.37 19.72 -24.12
CA LEU A 438 -1.34 20.11 -25.09
C LEU A 438 -1.95 20.94 -26.23
N THR A 439 -3.12 20.54 -26.74
CA THR A 439 -3.84 21.29 -27.78
C THR A 439 -4.26 22.68 -27.28
N CYS A 440 -4.80 22.76 -26.06
CA CYS A 440 -5.20 24.02 -25.45
C CYS A 440 -4.00 24.98 -25.29
N ARG A 441 -2.84 24.44 -24.91
CA ARG A 441 -1.59 25.19 -24.77
C ARG A 441 -0.99 25.62 -26.11
N GLY A 442 -1.00 24.76 -27.12
CA GLY A 442 -0.49 25.08 -28.46
C GLY A 442 -1.23 26.26 -29.08
N LYS A 443 -2.56 26.31 -28.94
CA LYS A 443 -3.39 27.44 -29.41
C LYS A 443 -3.04 28.77 -28.73
N ALA A 444 -2.62 28.73 -27.47
CA ALA A 444 -2.34 29.91 -26.65
C ALA A 444 -0.98 30.59 -26.95
N ALA A 445 -0.21 30.10 -27.94
CA ALA A 445 1.11 30.63 -28.34
C ALA A 445 2.12 30.81 -27.19
N VAL A 446 1.98 30.04 -26.11
CA VAL A 446 2.81 30.07 -24.88
C VAL A 446 4.22 29.51 -25.14
N GLY A 447 4.53 29.08 -26.36
CA GLY A 447 5.66 28.20 -26.70
C GLY A 447 7.08 28.70 -26.39
N LYS A 448 7.32 29.99 -26.10
CA LYS A 448 8.67 30.46 -25.72
C LYS A 448 8.95 30.16 -24.25
N GLY A 449 9.46 28.96 -23.97
CA GLY A 449 9.96 28.54 -22.65
C GLY A 449 9.21 27.38 -21.98
N THR A 450 8.25 26.74 -22.66
CA THR A 450 7.44 25.63 -22.11
C THR A 450 7.78 24.25 -22.67
N GLU A 451 8.76 24.16 -23.58
CA GLU A 451 9.17 22.92 -24.27
C GLU A 451 9.44 21.76 -23.31
N SER A 452 10.04 22.06 -22.14
CA SER A 452 10.29 21.06 -21.11
C SER A 452 9.00 20.46 -20.53
N GLY A 453 7.96 21.26 -20.32
CA GLY A 453 6.69 20.77 -19.78
C GLY A 453 5.93 19.89 -20.77
N ASP A 454 5.95 20.26 -22.04
CA ASP A 454 5.25 19.52 -23.10
C ASP A 454 5.98 18.20 -23.39
N GLN A 455 7.31 18.21 -23.41
CA GLN A 455 8.10 16.98 -23.50
C GLN A 455 7.82 16.03 -22.32
N ASN A 456 7.65 16.56 -21.10
CA ASN A 456 7.32 15.72 -19.95
C ASN A 456 5.94 15.05 -20.09
N LEU A 457 4.95 15.73 -20.68
CA LEU A 457 3.64 15.14 -20.96
C LEU A 457 3.71 14.12 -22.11
N ASN A 458 4.45 14.42 -23.18
CA ASN A 458 4.69 13.48 -24.28
C ASN A 458 5.37 12.20 -23.80
N ASN A 459 6.35 12.30 -22.89
CA ASN A 459 6.97 11.11 -22.29
C ASN A 459 5.96 10.20 -21.55
N VAL A 460 4.86 10.76 -21.03
CA VAL A 460 3.78 9.94 -20.43
C VAL A 460 2.98 9.24 -21.52
N LEU A 461 2.69 9.93 -22.63
CA LEU A 461 2.02 9.33 -23.79
C LEU A 461 2.85 8.18 -24.37
N ASP A 462 4.15 8.39 -24.57
CA ASP A 462 5.08 7.37 -25.07
C ASP A 462 5.09 6.13 -24.16
N LEU A 463 5.10 6.34 -22.83
CA LEU A 463 5.04 5.25 -21.86
C LEU A 463 3.73 4.47 -21.93
N ILE A 464 2.60 5.15 -22.07
CA ILE A 464 1.29 4.51 -22.21
C ILE A 464 1.24 3.71 -23.52
N GLU A 465 1.62 4.34 -24.64
CA GLU A 465 1.62 3.70 -25.96
C GLU A 465 2.48 2.43 -25.98
N TYR A 466 3.66 2.49 -25.37
CA TYR A 466 4.59 1.36 -25.27
C TYR A 466 3.98 0.12 -24.60
N TRP A 467 3.04 0.28 -23.66
CA TRP A 467 2.47 -0.85 -22.92
C TRP A 467 1.04 -1.21 -23.33
N THR A 468 0.26 -0.27 -23.88
CA THR A 468 -1.15 -0.52 -24.23
C THR A 468 -1.41 -0.64 -25.72
N VAL A 469 -0.51 -0.13 -26.56
CA VAL A 469 -0.64 -0.20 -28.03
C VAL A 469 0.34 -1.20 -28.61
N GLN A 470 1.61 -1.15 -28.16
CA GLN A 470 2.65 -2.12 -28.51
C GLN A 470 2.55 -3.37 -27.63
N ASP A 471 2.92 -4.53 -28.17
CA ASP A 471 2.94 -5.80 -27.44
C ASP A 471 4.38 -6.26 -27.25
N VAL A 472 5.04 -5.67 -26.25
CA VAL A 472 6.45 -5.89 -25.90
C VAL A 472 6.77 -7.38 -25.72
N VAL A 473 5.81 -8.14 -25.18
CA VAL A 473 5.99 -9.57 -24.88
C VAL A 473 5.89 -10.38 -26.16
N ALA A 474 4.91 -10.08 -27.01
CA ALA A 474 4.82 -10.72 -28.32
C ALA A 474 6.02 -10.37 -29.21
N ASP A 475 6.54 -9.14 -29.14
CA ASP A 475 7.73 -8.75 -29.87
C ASP A 475 8.97 -9.51 -29.37
N ALA A 476 9.16 -9.62 -28.05
CA ALA A 476 10.21 -10.46 -27.46
C ALA A 476 10.07 -11.94 -27.85
N ARG A 477 8.83 -12.43 -27.97
CA ARG A 477 8.52 -13.80 -28.42
C ARG A 477 8.92 -14.00 -29.89
N ARG A 478 8.54 -13.08 -30.78
CA ARG A 478 8.85 -13.13 -32.22
C ARG A 478 10.35 -13.09 -32.49
N LEU A 479 11.08 -12.23 -31.76
CA LEU A 479 12.54 -12.13 -31.91
C LEU A 479 13.27 -13.42 -31.52
N ARG A 480 12.65 -14.26 -30.68
CA ARG A 480 13.31 -15.42 -30.06
C ARG A 480 12.83 -16.76 -30.61
N LEU A 481 11.55 -16.90 -30.94
CA LEU A 481 11.04 -18.06 -31.65
C LEU A 481 11.41 -17.92 -33.13
N LYS A 482 12.27 -18.80 -33.63
CA LYS A 482 12.72 -18.83 -35.05
C LYS A 482 11.57 -19.02 -36.05
N ASP A 483 10.39 -19.40 -35.58
CA ASP A 483 9.19 -19.65 -36.37
C ASP A 483 8.12 -18.57 -36.10
N GLU A 484 8.03 -17.59 -37.00
CA GLU A 484 7.05 -16.49 -36.90
C GLU A 484 5.60 -16.98 -36.92
N SER A 485 5.32 -18.13 -37.56
CA SER A 485 3.96 -18.68 -37.67
C SER A 485 3.40 -19.17 -36.33
N ARG A 486 4.28 -19.54 -35.39
CA ARG A 486 3.89 -19.98 -34.04
C ARG A 486 3.72 -18.81 -33.10
N ALA A 487 4.53 -17.76 -33.24
CA ALA A 487 4.42 -16.55 -32.44
C ALA A 487 3.10 -15.79 -32.65
N SER A 488 2.46 -15.97 -33.83
CA SER A 488 1.18 -15.36 -34.18
C SER A 488 -0.05 -16.12 -33.67
N LEU A 489 0.11 -17.34 -33.12
CA LEU A 489 -1.00 -18.13 -32.59
C LEU A 489 -1.59 -17.57 -31.29
N LEU A 490 -0.79 -16.82 -30.52
CA LEU A 490 -1.25 -16.20 -29.28
C LEU A 490 -1.92 -14.85 -29.56
N PRO A 491 -3.04 -14.53 -28.88
CA PRO A 491 -3.74 -13.26 -29.06
C PRO A 491 -2.86 -12.06 -28.66
N LYS A 492 -3.18 -10.89 -29.23
CA LYS A 492 -2.50 -9.63 -28.89
C LYS A 492 -2.67 -9.33 -27.39
N HIS A 493 -1.58 -8.89 -26.75
CA HIS A 493 -1.46 -8.63 -25.32
C HIS A 493 -1.79 -9.85 -24.45
N TYR A 494 -1.44 -11.05 -24.93
CA TYR A 494 -1.71 -12.34 -24.26
C TYR A 494 -1.38 -12.33 -22.76
N LEU A 495 -0.19 -11.82 -22.41
CA LEU A 495 0.29 -11.79 -21.03
C LEU A 495 -0.53 -10.82 -20.15
N LEU A 496 -0.73 -9.58 -20.61
CA LEU A 496 -1.47 -8.57 -19.83
C LEU A 496 -2.94 -8.97 -19.62
N GLN A 497 -3.57 -9.62 -20.60
CA GLN A 497 -4.93 -10.17 -20.43
C GLN A 497 -5.03 -11.25 -19.34
N ARG A 498 -3.90 -11.82 -18.91
CA ARG A 498 -3.79 -12.91 -17.94
C ARG A 498 -3.10 -12.50 -16.64
N ASP A 499 -2.58 -11.27 -16.56
CA ASP A 499 -1.82 -10.75 -15.42
C ASP A 499 -2.50 -9.50 -14.82
N PRO A 500 -3.56 -9.70 -14.01
CA PRO A 500 -4.24 -8.58 -13.37
C PRO A 500 -3.34 -7.82 -12.39
N LEU A 501 -2.34 -8.49 -11.80
CA LEU A 501 -1.41 -7.85 -10.87
C LEU A 501 -0.56 -6.83 -11.63
N TRP A 502 0.02 -7.22 -12.76
CA TRP A 502 0.83 -6.31 -13.55
C TRP A 502 -0.01 -5.20 -14.20
N CYS A 503 -1.23 -5.51 -14.66
CA CYS A 503 -2.18 -4.48 -15.13
C CYS A 503 -2.43 -3.41 -14.06
N GLY A 504 -2.66 -3.79 -12.81
CA GLY A 504 -2.87 -2.82 -11.73
C GLY A 504 -1.64 -1.97 -11.41
N LEU A 505 -0.44 -2.56 -11.43
CA LEU A 505 0.80 -1.83 -11.19
C LEU A 505 1.16 -0.88 -12.34
N LEU A 506 0.87 -1.26 -13.59
CA LEU A 506 1.02 -0.40 -14.76
C LEU A 506 0.01 0.75 -14.72
N LEU A 507 -1.27 0.47 -14.41
CA LEU A 507 -2.30 1.50 -14.28
C LEU A 507 -1.94 2.52 -13.19
N TYR A 508 -1.46 2.04 -12.04
CA TYR A 508 -0.91 2.88 -10.98
C TYR A 508 0.23 3.78 -11.50
N THR A 509 1.16 3.19 -12.25
CA THR A 509 2.30 3.92 -12.81
C THR A 509 1.84 5.06 -13.73
N PHE A 510 0.87 4.79 -14.62
CA PHE A 510 0.32 5.81 -15.53
C PHE A 510 -0.37 6.93 -14.76
N ARG A 511 -1.25 6.58 -13.80
CA ARG A 511 -1.96 7.56 -12.96
C ARG A 511 -0.99 8.43 -12.17
N MET A 512 -0.02 7.82 -11.48
CA MET A 512 0.93 8.56 -10.65
C MET A 512 1.85 9.48 -11.42
N ILE A 513 2.39 9.02 -12.57
CA ILE A 513 3.25 9.87 -13.38
C ILE A 513 2.42 11.01 -13.95
N ALA A 514 1.23 10.74 -14.51
CA ALA A 514 0.35 11.80 -15.01
C ALA A 514 0.01 12.84 -13.93
N TYR A 515 -0.38 12.38 -12.74
CA TYR A 515 -0.67 13.21 -11.57
C TYR A 515 0.54 14.06 -11.14
N ASP A 516 1.71 13.43 -10.92
CA ASP A 516 2.93 14.12 -10.49
C ASP A 516 3.40 15.15 -11.52
N ARG A 517 3.30 14.84 -12.82
CA ARG A 517 3.64 15.79 -13.90
C ARG A 517 2.64 16.94 -13.97
N ALA A 518 1.34 16.68 -13.84
CA ALA A 518 0.32 17.72 -13.83
C ALA A 518 0.53 18.72 -12.68
N ILE A 519 0.84 18.23 -11.47
CA ILE A 519 0.99 19.07 -10.27
C ILE A 519 2.37 19.71 -10.14
N LYS A 520 3.47 19.02 -10.47
CA LYS A 520 4.83 19.54 -10.20
C LYS A 520 5.51 20.16 -11.41
N VAL A 521 5.29 19.62 -12.60
CA VAL A 521 5.98 20.06 -13.82
C VAL A 521 5.16 21.09 -14.57
N VAL A 522 3.91 20.76 -14.88
CA VAL A 522 2.92 21.68 -15.47
C VAL A 522 2.29 22.56 -14.39
N GLY A 523 2.50 22.19 -13.12
CA GLY A 523 1.95 22.79 -11.92
C GLY A 523 1.89 24.29 -11.86
N ARG A 524 2.92 25.00 -12.36
CA ARG A 524 2.90 26.47 -12.40
C ARG A 524 1.71 26.98 -13.22
N TRP A 525 1.55 26.44 -14.41
CA TRP A 525 0.50 26.84 -15.35
C TRP A 525 -0.88 26.39 -14.88
N VAL A 526 -0.96 25.15 -14.40
CA VAL A 526 -2.16 24.59 -13.80
C VAL A 526 -2.62 25.47 -12.63
N SER A 527 -1.71 25.82 -11.72
CA SER A 527 -1.99 26.70 -10.57
C SER A 527 -2.40 28.12 -11.00
N MET A 528 -1.74 28.71 -12.01
CA MET A 528 -2.09 30.03 -12.53
C MET A 528 -3.48 30.11 -13.17
N SER A 529 -4.06 28.98 -13.57
CA SER A 529 -5.43 28.95 -14.08
C SER A 529 -6.47 28.66 -13.00
N ILE A 530 -6.17 27.72 -12.10
CA ILE A 530 -7.12 27.21 -11.11
C ILE A 530 -7.24 28.18 -9.95
N LEU A 531 -6.13 28.70 -9.41
CA LEU A 531 -6.16 29.53 -8.22
C LEU A 531 -6.94 30.84 -8.43
N PRO A 532 -6.75 31.62 -9.52
CA PRO A 532 -7.56 32.81 -9.73
C PRO A 532 -9.05 32.52 -9.85
N LEU A 533 -9.43 31.43 -10.50
CA LEU A 533 -10.84 31.07 -10.60
C LEU A 533 -11.42 30.53 -9.30
N ALA A 534 -10.64 29.86 -8.45
CA ALA A 534 -11.08 29.46 -7.12
C ALA A 534 -11.44 30.70 -6.27
N HIS A 535 -10.63 31.76 -6.36
CA HIS A 535 -10.89 33.03 -5.67
C HIS A 535 -12.09 33.79 -6.26
N LEU A 536 -12.22 33.86 -7.59
CA LEU A 536 -13.39 34.45 -8.24
C LEU A 536 -14.68 33.69 -7.88
N TYR A 537 -14.64 32.36 -7.93
CA TYR A 537 -15.78 31.50 -7.57
C TYR A 537 -16.23 31.75 -6.12
N ASN A 538 -15.30 31.74 -5.16
CA ASN A 538 -15.61 32.08 -3.76
C ASN A 538 -16.24 33.48 -3.63
N ARG A 539 -15.72 34.48 -4.36
CA ARG A 539 -16.25 35.85 -4.35
C ARG A 539 -17.68 35.93 -4.89
N LEU A 540 -17.97 35.24 -5.98
CA LEU A 540 -19.29 35.22 -6.60
C LEU A 540 -20.31 34.44 -5.75
N GLN A 541 -19.88 33.36 -5.10
CA GLN A 541 -20.72 32.64 -4.13
C GLN A 541 -21.12 33.52 -2.94
N GLN A 542 -20.17 34.23 -2.34
CA GLN A 542 -20.45 35.13 -1.21
C GLN A 542 -21.40 36.26 -1.56
N SER A 543 -21.31 36.73 -2.80
CA SER A 543 -22.18 37.78 -3.33
C SER A 543 -23.55 37.23 -3.79
N GLN A 544 -23.81 35.92 -3.64
CA GLN A 544 -25.01 35.23 -4.11
C GLN A 544 -25.30 35.44 -5.61
N LEU A 545 -24.23 35.52 -6.42
CA LEU A 545 -24.30 35.76 -7.86
C LEU A 545 -24.20 34.49 -8.71
N LEU A 546 -24.07 33.33 -8.07
CA LEU A 546 -24.05 32.02 -8.72
C LEU A 546 -25.29 31.21 -8.33
N LYS A 547 -25.92 30.59 -9.33
CA LYS A 547 -27.00 29.61 -9.15
C LYS A 547 -26.47 28.19 -9.17
N SER A 548 -25.41 27.95 -9.93
CA SER A 548 -24.77 26.65 -10.10
C SER A 548 -23.61 26.47 -9.12
N ARG A 549 -23.39 25.23 -8.68
CA ARG A 549 -22.25 24.86 -7.82
C ARG A 549 -21.14 24.23 -8.65
N TRP A 550 -19.88 24.63 -8.42
CA TRP A 550 -18.71 24.05 -9.08
C TRP A 550 -18.13 22.93 -8.22
N THR A 551 -18.68 21.72 -8.33
CA THR A 551 -18.28 20.60 -7.48
C THR A 551 -16.82 20.21 -7.66
N ASP A 552 -16.29 20.31 -8.89
CA ASP A 552 -14.88 19.98 -9.14
C ASP A 552 -13.93 20.93 -8.38
N MET A 553 -14.25 22.23 -8.34
CA MET A 553 -13.47 23.22 -7.59
C MET A 553 -13.65 23.05 -6.07
N ASP A 554 -14.85 22.68 -5.61
CA ASP A 554 -15.10 22.40 -4.19
C ASP A 554 -14.25 21.23 -3.68
N SER A 555 -14.17 20.12 -4.43
CA SER A 555 -13.31 18.98 -4.10
C SER A 555 -11.84 19.38 -4.02
N LEU A 556 -11.36 20.18 -4.98
CA LEU A 556 -9.99 20.71 -4.96
C LEU A 556 -9.72 21.58 -3.73
N ILE A 557 -10.64 22.46 -3.35
CA ILE A 557 -10.51 23.32 -2.16
C ILE A 557 -10.47 22.48 -0.88
N GLU A 558 -11.27 21.41 -0.82
CA GLU A 558 -11.29 20.48 0.31
C GLU A 558 -9.94 19.76 0.47
N TRP A 559 -9.40 19.16 -0.60
CA TRP A 559 -8.13 18.41 -0.53
C TRP A 559 -6.91 19.29 -0.29
N GLN A 560 -6.79 20.42 -1.00
CA GLN A 560 -5.66 21.33 -0.84
C GLN A 560 -5.73 22.11 0.49
N GLY A 561 -6.92 22.19 1.08
CA GLY A 561 -7.18 22.97 2.27
C GLY A 561 -7.38 24.46 1.97
N THR A 562 -8.37 25.06 2.63
CA THR A 562 -8.71 26.49 2.49
C THR A 562 -7.54 27.41 2.79
N ALA A 563 -6.74 27.07 3.82
CA ALA A 563 -5.54 27.81 4.20
C ALA A 563 -4.50 27.91 3.07
N HIS A 564 -4.37 26.84 2.28
CA HIS A 564 -3.45 26.79 1.16
C HIS A 564 -3.98 27.62 -0.01
N ILE A 565 -5.17 27.29 -0.51
CA ILE A 565 -5.75 27.94 -1.71
C ILE A 565 -5.89 29.45 -1.54
N PHE A 566 -6.31 29.91 -0.36
CA PHE A 566 -6.59 31.31 -0.09
C PHE A 566 -5.47 32.04 0.64
N ALA A 567 -4.28 31.46 0.80
CA ALA A 567 -3.16 32.09 1.50
C ALA A 567 -3.53 32.59 2.93
N GLY A 568 -4.31 31.80 3.67
CA GLY A 568 -4.84 32.16 4.99
C GLY A 568 -6.30 31.74 5.17
N SER A 569 -7.04 32.41 6.05
CA SER A 569 -8.47 32.12 6.23
C SER A 569 -9.27 32.39 4.96
N LEU A 570 -10.43 31.73 4.82
CA LEU A 570 -11.36 31.98 3.74
C LEU A 570 -11.71 33.49 3.69
N PRO A 571 -11.41 34.21 2.58
CA PRO A 571 -11.62 35.65 2.51
C PRO A 571 -13.12 35.95 2.51
N ARG A 572 -13.62 36.86 3.35
CA ARG A 572 -15.07 37.15 3.50
C ARG A 572 -15.50 38.55 3.03
N SER A 573 -14.54 39.46 2.87
CA SER A 573 -14.80 40.81 2.36
C SER A 573 -14.23 40.97 0.95
N PRO A 574 -14.75 41.90 0.13
CA PRO A 574 -14.21 42.18 -1.20
C PRO A 574 -12.71 42.53 -1.15
N GLN A 575 -12.31 43.32 -0.16
CA GLN A 575 -10.91 43.71 0.05
C GLN A 575 -10.04 42.51 0.45
N ASP A 576 -10.55 41.60 1.29
CA ASP A 576 -9.81 40.40 1.68
C ASP A 576 -9.65 39.46 0.48
N CYS A 577 -10.70 39.27 -0.33
CA CYS A 577 -10.61 38.50 -1.58
C CYS A 577 -9.50 39.04 -2.49
N ALA A 578 -9.45 40.36 -2.68
CA ALA A 578 -8.45 41.05 -3.49
C ALA A 578 -7.02 40.85 -2.92
N ASN A 579 -6.84 41.03 -1.61
CA ASN A 579 -5.54 40.88 -0.96
C ASN A 579 -5.05 39.43 -1.00
N HIS A 580 -5.91 38.46 -0.70
CA HIS A 580 -5.57 37.04 -0.69
C HIS A 580 -5.25 36.54 -2.11
N MET A 581 -6.01 36.98 -3.12
CA MET A 581 -5.71 36.72 -4.53
C MET A 581 -4.31 37.22 -4.90
N ALA A 582 -4.02 38.48 -4.58
CA ALA A 582 -2.74 39.10 -4.89
C ALA A 582 -1.56 38.37 -4.22
N LEU A 583 -1.72 37.94 -2.96
CA LEU A 583 -0.73 37.10 -2.27
C LEU A 583 -0.50 35.77 -3.00
N THR A 584 -1.58 35.09 -3.42
CA THR A 584 -1.51 33.83 -4.17
C THR A 584 -0.77 33.98 -5.50
N MET A 585 -0.91 35.15 -6.13
CA MET A 585 -0.23 35.51 -7.39
C MET A 585 1.20 36.06 -7.20
N GLY A 586 1.75 35.98 -5.98
CA GLY A 586 3.15 36.28 -5.70
C GLY A 586 3.47 37.72 -5.30
N LEU A 587 2.47 38.55 -4.99
CA LEU A 587 2.72 39.83 -4.33
C LEU A 587 3.17 39.59 -2.88
N PRO A 588 4.25 40.24 -2.42
CA PRO A 588 4.71 40.08 -1.05
C PRO A 588 3.72 40.70 -0.04
N PRO A 589 3.54 40.11 1.16
CA PRO A 589 2.63 40.63 2.20
C PRO A 589 2.95 42.07 2.62
N THR A 590 4.22 42.47 2.50
CA THR A 590 4.69 43.84 2.79
C THR A 590 4.03 44.90 1.91
N THR A 591 3.43 44.50 0.78
CA THR A 591 2.69 45.40 -0.12
C THR A 591 1.48 46.05 0.55
N PHE A 592 0.87 45.35 1.51
CA PHE A 592 -0.36 45.76 2.22
C PHE A 592 -0.09 46.43 3.58
N ALA A 593 1.19 46.70 3.92
CA ALA A 593 1.55 47.29 5.21
C ALA A 593 1.25 48.80 5.28
N ARG A 594 0.74 49.27 6.44
CA ARG A 594 0.30 50.68 6.65
C ARG A 594 1.39 51.74 6.43
N ASN A 595 2.68 51.42 6.63
CA ASN A 595 3.81 52.36 6.55
C ASN A 595 4.81 51.97 5.43
N ARG A 596 4.32 51.70 4.21
CA ARG A 596 5.21 51.28 3.11
C ARG A 596 6.08 52.44 2.59
N ARG A 597 7.33 52.14 2.24
CA ARG A 597 8.17 53.04 1.43
C ARG A 597 7.72 52.98 -0.03
N SER A 598 7.79 54.09 -0.77
CA SER A 598 7.42 54.17 -2.20
C SER A 598 8.45 53.48 -3.10
N ILE A 599 8.55 52.15 -2.99
CA ILE A 599 9.40 51.32 -3.83
C ILE A 599 8.48 50.61 -4.86
N PRO A 600 8.89 50.48 -6.13
CA PRO A 600 8.14 49.72 -7.13
C PRO A 600 7.92 48.28 -6.64
N ILE A 601 6.67 47.83 -6.66
CA ILE A 601 6.31 46.45 -6.27
C ILE A 601 6.69 45.54 -7.43
N GLN A 602 7.63 44.63 -7.20
CA GLN A 602 8.00 43.62 -8.18
C GLN A 602 7.32 42.30 -7.80
N CYS A 603 6.37 41.86 -8.63
CA CYS A 603 5.81 40.52 -8.50
C CYS A 603 6.91 39.49 -8.75
N SER A 604 7.11 38.58 -7.78
CA SER A 604 8.09 37.51 -7.92
C SER A 604 7.41 36.24 -8.39
N ILE A 605 7.83 35.74 -9.55
CA ILE A 605 7.37 34.45 -10.09
C ILE A 605 7.67 33.29 -9.12
N ALA A 606 8.70 33.42 -8.28
CA ALA A 606 9.03 32.42 -7.27
C ALA A 606 8.01 32.36 -6.12
N ASN A 607 7.26 33.45 -5.88
CA ASN A 607 6.31 33.56 -4.77
C ASN A 607 4.89 33.15 -5.18
N VAL A 608 4.64 32.81 -6.45
CA VAL A 608 3.34 32.30 -6.90
C VAL A 608 3.08 30.97 -6.20
N ARG A 609 1.95 30.89 -5.51
CA ARG A 609 1.55 29.67 -4.81
C ARG A 609 1.25 28.58 -5.83
N LYS A 610 1.58 27.34 -5.47
CA LYS A 610 1.40 26.16 -6.33
C LYS A 610 0.51 25.15 -5.64
N LEU A 611 -0.24 24.38 -6.42
CA LEU A 611 -0.92 23.19 -5.93
C LEU A 611 0.10 22.19 -5.39
N GLU A 612 -0.28 21.49 -4.33
CA GLU A 612 0.53 20.47 -3.69
C GLU A 612 -0.05 19.09 -3.98
N ALA A 613 0.81 18.07 -3.92
CA ALA A 613 0.36 16.70 -4.07
C ALA A 613 -0.29 16.20 -2.77
N GLN A 614 -1.50 15.66 -2.84
CA GLN A 614 -2.32 15.25 -1.69
C GLN A 614 -2.49 13.72 -1.59
N VAL A 615 -1.57 12.93 -2.16
CA VAL A 615 -1.60 11.45 -2.16
C VAL A 615 -0.35 10.82 -1.53
N PRO A 616 -0.02 11.16 -0.26
CA PRO A 616 1.26 10.81 0.35
C PRO A 616 1.50 9.29 0.43
N VAL A 617 0.45 8.46 0.60
CA VAL A 617 0.61 7.01 0.66
C VAL A 617 0.99 6.45 -0.70
N HIS A 618 0.32 6.87 -1.78
CA HIS A 618 0.73 6.49 -3.13
C HIS A 618 2.17 6.97 -3.44
N TYR A 619 2.55 8.19 -3.04
CA TYR A 619 3.94 8.65 -3.18
C TYR A 619 4.98 7.72 -2.54
N GLY A 620 4.63 7.04 -1.44
CA GLY A 620 5.49 6.05 -0.80
C GLY A 620 5.92 4.89 -1.71
N PHE A 621 5.16 4.61 -2.78
CA PHE A 621 5.41 3.55 -3.75
C PHE A 621 5.90 4.06 -5.12
N LYS A 622 5.91 5.39 -5.34
CA LYS A 622 6.32 6.00 -6.61
C LYS A 622 7.76 5.61 -7.00
N ASP A 623 8.68 5.64 -6.03
CA ASP A 623 10.10 5.32 -6.28
C ASP A 623 10.27 3.92 -6.89
N ARG A 624 9.52 2.93 -6.38
CA ARG A 624 9.58 1.54 -6.87
C ARG A 624 9.00 1.39 -8.27
N TYR A 625 7.76 1.83 -8.48
CA TYR A 625 7.01 1.48 -9.69
C TYR A 625 7.12 2.51 -10.81
N CYS A 626 7.38 3.78 -10.49
CA CYS A 626 7.48 4.87 -11.46
C CYS A 626 8.94 5.20 -11.78
N ASP A 627 9.76 5.45 -10.75
CA ASP A 627 11.11 6.01 -10.91
C ASP A 627 12.21 4.94 -11.05
N ARG A 628 11.85 3.65 -10.96
CA ARG A 628 12.78 2.50 -10.97
C ARG A 628 13.92 2.64 -9.95
N GLY A 629 13.62 3.19 -8.76
CA GLY A 629 14.59 3.40 -7.67
C GLY A 629 15.18 2.12 -7.07
N GLY A 630 14.72 0.94 -7.51
CA GLY A 630 15.25 -0.36 -7.14
C GLY A 630 14.86 -0.82 -5.73
N ARG A 631 14.04 -0.04 -5.00
CA ARG A 631 13.46 -0.46 -3.73
C ARG A 631 12.46 -1.59 -3.94
N VAL A 632 12.69 -2.73 -3.31
CA VAL A 632 11.90 -3.95 -3.56
C VAL A 632 11.46 -4.64 -2.28
N ASP A 633 11.92 -4.24 -1.11
CA ASP A 633 11.85 -4.99 0.15
C ASP A 633 11.08 -4.25 1.26
N PHE A 634 9.83 -3.88 1.00
CA PHE A 634 9.00 -3.22 2.02
C PHE A 634 8.78 -4.11 3.24
N THR A 635 9.03 -3.55 4.42
CA THR A 635 8.76 -4.22 5.70
C THR A 635 7.47 -3.68 6.33
N PRO A 636 6.79 -4.44 7.22
CA PRO A 636 5.58 -3.98 7.89
C PRO A 636 5.73 -2.61 8.57
N GLY A 637 6.84 -2.37 9.26
CA GLY A 637 7.11 -1.09 9.93
C GLY A 637 7.31 0.09 8.96
N GLU A 638 7.85 -0.16 7.76
CA GLU A 638 7.98 0.88 6.74
C GLU A 638 6.65 1.21 6.08
N VAL A 639 5.81 0.20 5.84
CA VAL A 639 4.44 0.39 5.35
C VAL A 639 3.63 1.21 6.36
N GLU A 640 3.71 0.89 7.65
CA GLU A 640 3.05 1.69 8.69
C GLU A 640 3.53 3.14 8.71
N LYS A 641 4.83 3.39 8.47
CA LYS A 641 5.35 4.76 8.36
C LYS A 641 4.73 5.52 7.19
N ILE A 642 4.52 4.84 6.05
CA ILE A 642 3.87 5.43 4.88
C ILE A 642 2.39 5.69 5.21
N VAL A 643 1.68 4.69 5.75
CA VAL A 643 0.25 4.81 6.06
C VAL A 643 -0.02 5.89 7.11
N ALA A 644 0.85 6.07 8.10
CA ALA A 644 0.74 7.11 9.12
C ALA A 644 0.77 8.55 8.57
N THR A 645 1.11 8.74 7.29
CA THR A 645 1.01 10.05 6.63
C THR A 645 -0.42 10.40 6.18
N SER A 646 -1.31 9.40 6.09
CA SER A 646 -2.70 9.61 5.69
C SER A 646 -3.57 9.99 6.88
N PRO A 647 -4.43 11.02 6.78
CA PRO A 647 -5.38 11.37 7.83
C PRO A 647 -6.54 10.38 7.94
N ALA A 648 -6.75 9.52 6.94
CA ALA A 648 -7.88 8.59 6.87
C ALA A 648 -7.72 7.38 7.81
N VAL A 649 -6.50 7.10 8.27
CA VAL A 649 -6.22 5.92 9.10
C VAL A 649 -5.84 6.36 10.51
N PRO A 650 -6.56 5.91 11.56
CA PRO A 650 -6.22 6.24 12.93
C PRO A 650 -4.84 5.69 13.29
N PRO A 651 -4.16 6.25 14.32
CA PRO A 651 -2.91 5.70 14.81
C PRO A 651 -3.02 4.21 15.11
N LEU A 652 -1.93 3.48 14.87
CA LEU A 652 -1.88 2.05 15.11
C LEU A 652 -2.07 1.74 16.60
N VAL A 653 -3.22 1.17 16.97
CA VAL A 653 -3.36 0.45 18.23
C VAL A 653 -2.57 -0.85 18.08
N LYS A 654 -1.71 -1.19 19.06
CA LYS A 654 -0.81 -2.35 19.01
C LYS A 654 -1.60 -3.67 18.90
N VAL A 655 -1.90 -4.09 17.67
CA VAL A 655 -2.51 -5.39 17.37
C VAL A 655 -1.45 -6.23 16.66
N ASN A 656 -1.17 -7.40 17.20
CA ASN A 656 -0.09 -8.26 16.72
C ASN A 656 -0.61 -9.21 15.63
N ASP A 657 -0.91 -8.66 14.45
CA ASP A 657 -1.37 -9.40 13.28
C ASP A 657 -0.70 -8.89 12.00
N ILE A 658 -0.06 -9.80 11.26
CA ILE A 658 0.62 -9.52 9.98
C ILE A 658 -0.34 -8.93 8.91
N ARG A 659 -1.65 -9.18 9.05
CA ARG A 659 -2.68 -8.61 8.16
C ARG A 659 -2.94 -7.13 8.43
N GLN A 660 -2.70 -6.64 9.64
CA GLN A 660 -3.09 -5.29 10.04
C GLN A 660 -2.39 -4.20 9.19
N PRO A 661 -1.06 -4.26 8.94
CA PRO A 661 -0.41 -3.28 8.07
C PRO A 661 -0.90 -3.33 6.62
N LEU A 662 -1.29 -4.51 6.13
CA LEU A 662 -1.87 -4.66 4.80
C LEU A 662 -3.28 -4.06 4.73
N ASN A 663 -4.12 -4.30 5.74
CA ASN A 663 -5.46 -3.71 5.83
C ASN A 663 -5.40 -2.19 5.89
N ARG A 664 -4.54 -1.65 6.77
CA ARG A 664 -4.34 -0.21 6.90
C ARG A 664 -3.80 0.40 5.60
N LEU A 665 -2.89 -0.29 4.90
CA LEU A 665 -2.41 0.12 3.58
C LEU A 665 -3.56 0.17 2.55
N THR A 666 -4.38 -0.87 2.46
CA THR A 666 -5.51 -0.92 1.53
C THR A 666 -6.48 0.23 1.78
N VAL A 667 -6.87 0.48 3.04
CA VAL A 667 -7.76 1.59 3.42
C VAL A 667 -7.15 2.94 3.07
N ALA A 668 -5.86 3.15 3.36
CA ALA A 668 -5.18 4.41 3.12
C ALA A 668 -5.03 4.71 1.62
N LEU A 669 -4.68 3.70 0.82
CA LEU A 669 -4.63 3.81 -0.63
C LEU A 669 -6.03 4.12 -1.19
N HIS A 670 -7.06 3.35 -0.79
CA HIS A 670 -8.43 3.57 -1.22
C HIS A 670 -8.91 5.02 -0.99
N ALA A 671 -8.62 5.57 0.19
CA ALA A 671 -9.01 6.93 0.55
C ALA A 671 -8.38 8.00 -0.38
N GLU A 672 -7.20 7.74 -0.93
CA GLU A 672 -6.48 8.64 -1.83
C GLU A 672 -6.85 8.46 -3.31
N VAL A 673 -7.58 7.39 -3.68
CA VAL A 673 -7.91 7.08 -5.10
C VAL A 673 -8.67 8.22 -5.78
N ALA A 674 -9.62 8.83 -5.08
CA ALA A 674 -10.45 9.91 -5.64
C ALA A 674 -9.61 11.12 -6.08
N GLU A 675 -8.62 11.50 -5.26
CA GLU A 675 -7.68 12.58 -5.54
C GLU A 675 -6.65 12.14 -6.60
N LEU A 676 -6.14 10.91 -6.54
CA LEU A 676 -5.20 10.39 -7.54
C LEU A 676 -5.81 10.38 -8.95
N MET A 677 -7.10 10.04 -9.05
CA MET A 677 -7.85 10.03 -10.31
C MET A 677 -8.37 11.42 -10.71
N PHE A 678 -8.18 12.45 -9.89
CA PHE A 678 -8.66 13.79 -10.20
C PHE A 678 -7.86 14.40 -11.34
N ASP A 679 -8.55 14.75 -12.42
CA ASP A 679 -7.91 15.23 -13.64
C ASP A 679 -7.63 16.74 -13.58
N TYR A 680 -6.48 17.07 -13.00
CA TYR A 680 -5.96 18.43 -12.91
C TYR A 680 -5.74 19.11 -14.27
N LEU A 681 -5.44 18.33 -15.33
CA LEU A 681 -5.27 18.87 -16.68
C LEU A 681 -6.62 19.24 -17.30
N LYS A 682 -7.65 18.42 -17.07
CA LYS A 682 -9.02 18.75 -17.48
C LYS A 682 -9.55 19.96 -16.71
N LEU A 683 -9.35 20.03 -15.40
CA LEU A 683 -9.74 21.22 -14.63
C LEU A 683 -9.01 22.48 -15.13
N HIS A 684 -7.71 22.36 -15.44
CA HIS A 684 -6.92 23.43 -16.03
C HIS A 684 -7.53 23.93 -17.35
N THR A 685 -7.90 23.03 -18.26
CA THR A 685 -8.50 23.43 -19.55
C THR A 685 -9.86 24.10 -19.39
N ILE A 686 -10.71 23.61 -18.46
CA ILE A 686 -11.99 24.26 -18.11
C ILE A 686 -11.75 25.66 -17.55
N CYS A 687 -10.80 25.79 -16.64
CA CYS A 687 -10.42 27.08 -16.07
C CYS A 687 -9.92 28.04 -17.15
N TRP A 688 -9.10 27.55 -18.07
CA TRP A 688 -8.58 28.37 -19.16
C TRP A 688 -9.68 28.87 -20.10
N GLU A 689 -10.62 28.00 -20.46
CA GLU A 689 -11.79 28.35 -21.27
C GLU A 689 -12.68 29.39 -20.59
N MET A 690 -12.89 29.27 -19.28
CA MET A 690 -13.62 30.27 -18.50
C MET A 690 -12.95 31.64 -18.58
N MET A 691 -11.62 31.70 -18.41
CA MET A 691 -10.89 32.97 -18.48
C MET A 691 -10.96 33.59 -19.87
N ARG A 692 -10.81 32.80 -20.95
CA ARG A 692 -11.01 33.28 -22.33
C ARG A 692 -12.39 33.89 -22.54
N ARG A 693 -13.43 33.26 -21.98
CA ARG A 693 -14.81 33.74 -22.12
C ARG A 693 -15.06 35.02 -21.33
N LEU A 694 -14.57 35.09 -20.09
CA LEU A 694 -14.66 36.30 -19.28
C LEU A 694 -13.93 37.47 -19.97
N GLU A 695 -12.75 37.24 -20.52
CA GLU A 695 -12.00 38.28 -21.25
C GLU A 695 -12.68 38.69 -22.56
N GLY A 696 -13.18 37.73 -23.35
CA GLY A 696 -13.89 38.04 -24.59
C GLY A 696 -15.19 38.83 -24.40
N GLU A 697 -15.94 38.58 -23.32
CA GLU A 697 -17.22 39.26 -23.05
C GLU A 697 -17.07 40.53 -22.20
N LEU A 698 -16.09 40.60 -21.29
CA LEU A 698 -15.93 41.70 -20.34
C LEU A 698 -14.68 42.55 -20.59
N GLY A 699 -13.73 42.10 -21.41
CA GLY A 699 -12.41 42.72 -21.60
C GLY A 699 -12.48 44.20 -21.99
N SER A 700 -13.36 44.56 -22.94
CA SER A 700 -13.54 45.96 -23.39
C SER A 700 -14.11 46.89 -22.30
N ARG A 701 -14.74 46.34 -21.26
CA ARG A 701 -15.27 47.09 -20.12
C ARG A 701 -14.26 47.21 -18.97
N VAL A 702 -13.20 46.40 -19.00
CA VAL A 702 -12.13 46.33 -17.99
C VAL A 702 -10.85 47.04 -18.50
N SER A 703 -10.70 47.22 -19.81
CA SER A 703 -9.58 47.90 -20.47
C SER A 703 -9.40 49.38 -20.08
N GLU A 704 -10.35 49.98 -19.36
CA GLU A 704 -10.18 51.32 -18.79
C GLU A 704 -9.24 51.34 -17.57
N TRP A 705 -9.02 50.19 -16.90
CA TRP A 705 -8.40 50.16 -15.56
C TRP A 705 -7.13 49.29 -15.45
N SER A 706 -6.90 48.35 -16.37
CA SER A 706 -5.70 47.51 -16.38
C SER A 706 -4.86 47.63 -17.65
N ASP A 707 -3.54 47.73 -17.50
CA ASP A 707 -2.53 47.72 -18.59
C ASP A 707 -2.37 46.33 -19.25
N THR A 708 -3.35 45.45 -19.14
CA THR A 708 -3.31 44.09 -19.71
C THR A 708 -3.42 44.18 -21.22
N THR A 709 -2.46 43.58 -21.91
CA THR A 709 -2.31 43.57 -23.38
C THR A 709 -3.31 42.65 -24.10
N HIS A 710 -4.29 42.09 -23.39
CA HIS A 710 -5.26 41.11 -23.89
C HIS A 710 -4.58 39.88 -24.53
N THR A 711 -3.34 39.58 -24.13
CA THR A 711 -2.62 38.40 -24.59
C THR A 711 -2.99 37.18 -23.75
N GLU A 712 -2.90 36.01 -24.35
CA GLU A 712 -3.40 34.79 -23.72
C GLU A 712 -2.67 34.42 -22.41
N ILE A 713 -1.39 34.79 -22.31
CA ILE A 713 -0.57 34.59 -21.10
C ILE A 713 -1.05 35.45 -19.93
N GLU A 714 -1.75 36.56 -20.20
CA GLU A 714 -2.21 37.52 -19.20
C GLU A 714 -3.65 37.27 -18.69
N LEU A 715 -4.32 36.23 -19.19
CA LEU A 715 -5.67 35.84 -18.75
C LEU A 715 -5.79 35.65 -17.22
N PRO A 716 -4.83 35.00 -16.53
CA PRO A 716 -4.84 34.96 -15.06
C PRO A 716 -4.83 36.36 -14.43
N SER A 717 -4.01 37.27 -14.95
CA SER A 717 -3.91 38.66 -14.46
C SER A 717 -5.20 39.42 -14.68
N PHE A 718 -5.90 39.19 -15.79
CA PHE A 718 -7.23 39.77 -16.05
C PHE A 718 -8.25 39.38 -14.96
N VAL A 719 -8.28 38.12 -14.54
CA VAL A 719 -9.17 37.66 -13.44
C VAL A 719 -8.80 38.33 -12.11
N VAL A 720 -7.51 38.55 -11.85
CA VAL A 720 -7.05 39.31 -10.68
C VAL A 720 -7.55 40.75 -10.75
N SER A 721 -7.45 41.42 -11.90
CA SER A 721 -7.96 42.78 -12.09
C SER A 721 -9.48 42.85 -11.89
N LEU A 722 -10.23 41.88 -12.45
CA LEU A 722 -11.68 41.79 -12.29
C LEU A 722 -12.14 41.64 -10.84
N THR A 723 -11.32 41.03 -9.97
CA THR A 723 -11.65 40.83 -8.55
C THR A 723 -11.11 41.92 -7.63
N THR A 724 -10.05 42.62 -8.03
CA THR A 724 -9.35 43.63 -7.21
C THR A 724 -9.79 45.06 -7.53
N GLU A 725 -9.95 45.45 -8.78
CA GLU A 725 -10.21 46.86 -9.13
C GLU A 725 -11.66 47.32 -8.92
N PRO A 726 -12.70 46.52 -9.26
CA PRO A 726 -14.08 46.89 -8.96
C PRO A 726 -14.30 47.13 -7.46
N ALA A 727 -13.52 46.48 -6.58
CA ALA A 727 -13.63 46.53 -5.13
C ALA A 727 -12.79 47.64 -4.44
N VAL A 728 -11.77 48.21 -5.10
CA VAL A 728 -10.72 49.01 -4.42
C VAL A 728 -10.59 50.44 -4.95
N LYS A 729 -10.88 50.72 -6.23
CA LYS A 729 -10.82 52.08 -6.80
C LYS A 729 -12.23 52.60 -7.08
N ASN A 730 -12.81 53.35 -6.14
CA ASN A 730 -14.05 54.16 -6.29
C ASN A 730 -14.88 53.83 -7.55
N PRO A 731 -15.65 52.73 -7.56
CA PRO A 731 -16.44 52.40 -8.72
C PRO A 731 -17.47 53.51 -8.96
N PRO A 732 -17.74 53.88 -10.22
CA PRO A 732 -18.87 54.74 -10.53
C PRO A 732 -20.14 54.10 -9.95
N PRO A 733 -21.06 54.88 -9.34
CA PRO A 733 -22.26 54.33 -8.72
C PRO A 733 -23.04 53.47 -9.74
N GLY A 734 -23.24 52.18 -9.42
CA GLY A 734 -23.97 51.21 -10.24
C GLY A 734 -23.14 50.25 -11.11
N LYS A 735 -21.83 50.45 -11.31
CA LYS A 735 -21.03 49.59 -12.22
C LYS A 735 -20.47 48.31 -11.57
N GLU A 736 -20.05 48.36 -10.31
CA GLU A 736 -19.39 47.23 -9.61
C GLU A 736 -20.29 45.98 -9.51
N SER A 737 -21.58 46.20 -9.27
CA SER A 737 -22.56 45.12 -9.20
C SER A 737 -22.84 44.49 -10.57
N GLU A 738 -22.87 45.27 -11.65
CA GLU A 738 -23.20 44.76 -12.98
C GLU A 738 -22.07 43.93 -13.59
N LEU A 739 -20.80 44.35 -13.44
CA LEU A 739 -19.66 43.56 -13.92
C LEU A 739 -19.55 42.20 -13.21
N LEU A 740 -19.69 42.17 -11.88
CA LEU A 740 -19.68 40.91 -11.13
C LEU A 740 -20.93 40.06 -11.39
N LYS A 741 -22.11 40.67 -11.62
CA LYS A 741 -23.31 39.94 -12.05
C LYS A 741 -23.11 39.28 -13.41
N ASP A 742 -22.52 40.00 -14.37
CA ASP A 742 -22.21 39.47 -15.69
C ASP A 742 -21.18 38.34 -15.62
N ALA A 743 -20.12 38.51 -14.83
CA ALA A 743 -19.15 37.44 -14.56
C ALA A 743 -19.80 36.21 -13.91
N GLY A 744 -20.72 36.42 -12.96
CA GLY A 744 -21.54 35.37 -12.35
C GLY A 744 -22.39 34.64 -13.38
N ARG A 745 -23.06 35.35 -14.29
CA ARG A 745 -23.85 34.76 -15.39
C ARG A 745 -22.97 33.91 -16.31
N ILE A 746 -21.83 34.44 -16.76
CA ILE A 746 -20.89 33.73 -17.65
C ILE A 746 -20.40 32.45 -16.98
N MET A 747 -20.05 32.55 -15.69
CA MET A 747 -19.61 31.39 -14.92
C MET A 747 -20.73 30.35 -14.79
N ASP A 748 -21.95 30.76 -14.41
CA ASP A 748 -23.11 29.87 -14.30
C ASP A 748 -23.41 29.12 -15.60
N GLU A 749 -23.30 29.79 -16.75
CA GLU A 749 -23.54 29.17 -18.06
C GLU A 749 -22.53 28.06 -18.36
N LEU A 750 -21.24 28.28 -18.07
CA LEU A 750 -20.22 27.27 -18.29
C LEU A 750 -20.30 26.15 -17.23
N LEU A 751 -20.61 26.48 -15.98
CA LEU A 751 -20.79 25.50 -14.91
C LEU A 751 -21.96 24.54 -15.15
N ARG A 752 -23.04 24.99 -15.80
CA ARG A 752 -24.14 24.10 -16.20
C ARG A 752 -23.70 22.97 -17.13
N ALA A 753 -22.70 23.22 -17.95
CA ALA A 753 -22.17 22.22 -18.89
C ALA A 753 -20.97 21.44 -18.32
N LYS A 754 -20.11 22.10 -17.53
CA LYS A 754 -18.75 21.60 -17.19
C LYS A 754 -18.41 21.61 -15.70
N GLY A 755 -19.29 22.09 -14.82
CA GLY A 755 -18.99 22.30 -13.40
C GLY A 755 -18.79 21.02 -12.56
N THR A 756 -19.13 19.86 -13.12
CA THR A 756 -18.94 18.54 -12.49
C THR A 756 -18.18 17.58 -13.42
N ALA A 757 -17.58 18.08 -14.51
CA ALA A 757 -17.06 17.24 -15.58
C ALA A 757 -15.89 16.37 -15.12
N VAL A 758 -15.03 16.89 -14.25
CA VAL A 758 -13.86 16.16 -13.75
C VAL A 758 -14.30 15.03 -12.81
N ASN A 759 -15.12 15.36 -11.81
CA ASN A 759 -15.65 14.37 -10.87
C ASN A 759 -16.50 13.30 -11.56
N LEU A 760 -17.28 13.68 -12.59
CA LEU A 760 -18.08 12.73 -13.37
C LEU A 760 -17.23 11.76 -14.17
N GLU A 761 -16.13 12.19 -14.79
CA GLU A 761 -15.28 11.30 -15.59
C GLU A 761 -14.59 10.24 -14.71
N GLY A 762 -14.05 10.66 -13.55
CA GLY A 762 -13.51 9.72 -12.56
C GLY A 762 -14.56 8.71 -12.08
N MET A 763 -15.76 9.19 -11.71
CA MET A 763 -16.89 8.33 -11.35
C MET A 763 -17.34 7.41 -12.50
N ARG A 764 -17.25 7.86 -13.75
CA ARG A 764 -17.68 7.10 -14.93
C ARG A 764 -16.79 5.90 -15.14
N LEU A 765 -15.46 6.05 -15.01
CA LEU A 765 -14.51 4.94 -15.11
C LEU A 765 -14.84 3.85 -14.07
N VAL A 766 -15.02 4.25 -12.81
CA VAL A 766 -15.36 3.33 -11.71
C VAL A 766 -16.72 2.66 -11.95
N LYS A 767 -17.75 3.43 -12.33
CA LYS A 767 -19.10 2.90 -12.60
C LYS A 767 -19.13 1.98 -13.82
N ASN A 768 -18.37 2.27 -14.87
CA ASN A 768 -18.30 1.43 -16.06
C ASN A 768 -17.65 0.09 -15.73
N SER A 769 -16.52 0.11 -15.01
CA SER A 769 -15.87 -1.11 -14.52
C SER A 769 -16.82 -1.94 -13.65
N ALA A 770 -17.48 -1.32 -12.67
CA ALA A 770 -18.44 -1.99 -11.79
C ALA A 770 -19.65 -2.56 -12.57
N ARG A 771 -20.16 -1.82 -13.56
CA ARG A 771 -21.28 -2.28 -14.42
C ARG A 771 -20.88 -3.47 -15.30
N ARG A 772 -19.67 -3.48 -15.87
CA ARG A 772 -19.16 -4.64 -16.63
C ARG A 772 -19.13 -5.88 -15.75
N LYS A 773 -18.56 -5.75 -14.55
CA LYS A 773 -18.47 -6.82 -13.55
C LYS A 773 -19.86 -7.31 -13.09
N GLN A 774 -20.81 -6.39 -12.88
CA GLN A 774 -22.16 -6.73 -12.44
C GLN A 774 -23.03 -7.40 -13.53
N ARG A 775 -22.98 -6.88 -14.77
CA ARG A 775 -23.79 -7.41 -15.90
C ARG A 775 -23.47 -8.86 -16.22
N ARG A 776 -22.18 -9.23 -16.19
CA ARG A 776 -21.78 -10.63 -16.39
C ARG A 776 -22.20 -11.54 -15.23
N ARG A 777 -22.16 -11.06 -13.99
CA ARG A 777 -22.63 -11.82 -12.82
C ARG A 777 -24.12 -12.15 -12.87
N THR A 778 -24.95 -11.24 -13.41
CA THR A 778 -26.40 -11.46 -13.54
C THR A 778 -26.79 -12.22 -14.81
N GLY A 779 -25.83 -12.53 -15.70
CA GLY A 779 -26.10 -13.17 -16.99
C GLY A 779 -26.76 -12.25 -18.03
N ASP A 780 -26.94 -10.97 -17.73
CA ASP A 780 -27.49 -9.98 -18.66
C ASP A 780 -26.35 -9.46 -19.55
N VAL A 781 -26.10 -10.14 -20.66
CA VAL A 781 -25.24 -9.63 -21.73
C VAL A 781 -26.09 -8.76 -22.65
N PRO A 782 -25.89 -7.43 -22.72
CA PRO A 782 -26.46 -6.64 -23.81
C PRO A 782 -25.75 -7.00 -25.11
N ALA A 783 -26.50 -7.16 -26.19
CA ALA A 783 -26.06 -7.52 -27.54
C ALA A 783 -25.12 -6.51 -28.23
N LEU A 784 -24.32 -5.72 -27.50
CA LEU A 784 -23.53 -4.60 -28.01
C LEU A 784 -22.01 -4.87 -28.01
N LEU A 785 -21.59 -6.12 -28.14
CA LEU A 785 -20.20 -6.49 -28.48
C LEU A 785 -20.13 -7.47 -29.67
N MET A 786 -21.14 -7.44 -30.54
CA MET A 786 -21.05 -7.99 -31.89
C MET A 786 -21.42 -6.90 -32.89
N GLU A 787 -20.64 -5.83 -32.95
CA GLU A 787 -20.49 -5.01 -34.15
C GLU A 787 -19.23 -4.12 -33.99
N GLU A 788 -18.29 -4.37 -34.90
CA GLU A 788 -16.99 -3.73 -35.21
C GLU A 788 -15.75 -4.08 -34.36
#